data_AF-A0AA37P2I7-F1
#
_entry.id   AF-A0AA37P2I7-F1
#
_cell.length_a   1.000
_cell.length_b   1.000
_cell.length_c   1.000
_cell.angle_alpha   90.00
_cell.angle_beta   90.00
_cell.angle_gamma   90.00
#
_symmetry.space_group_name_H-M   'P 1'
#
loop_
_entity.id
_entity.type
_entity.pdbx_description
1 polymer ?
#
loop_
_entity_poly.entity_id
_entity_poly.type
_entity_poly.pdbx_seq_one_letter_code
_entity_poly.pdbx_strand_id
1 'polypeptide(L)'
;MPNGASSIPPGAAPLLPNQGRVIQTGPIRVLCIADVRGNLTSLNDLARQARADHIIHTGDFGFYDDTSLERIAEKTLKHVAQYSPLISEPVKKAIQQGGPGPVKSRFPANELPLSELPLLLSGEIKLDVPVYTVWGACEDVRVLEKFRSGEYKVQNLHIIDEARSMLLELGGVKLRLLGLGGAVVMHKLFDNGEGRTTIAGGQGTMWTTLLQMGELVDTAHRVYDPTETRVFVTHASPAREGILNQLSVTLKADFSISAGLHFRYGSSYNEFSVNPTLDHYRGKLAASKASFNDVWETVKNEVEPAISQNEAQQNLLKNALQIVEKMPTTAAGGNPFGGPVAGQAQLGQVDESAFKNMWNFNLADAAFGWLVLEIQDGRIGTEMRAQGFNFSHRGAKAAVPVPSGPAGAGNLPAPAPPSTQTTAPPPTSRQPSSQAPPKPAVATPLPPAKPATPQPTATPAPPAVPPKDERPAPAAANGSAHGPDPVSSPAPKTPAQDIIGLFIMNVSSDEQTRELFDGEHRDNILKVEKWGNSNKVVQFKTVEERDAALNSLPEDLKTRAQEDRSRPLVKVFQHRESKFQPRGGAGNWGSSRGGGNSANTGSGYRSAGGASDSESTRRGGRGGGRGGRGGERGRGRGRGGLKGEGGASPAPGPATPAE
;
A
#
# COMPACT_ATOMS: atom_id res chain seq x y z
N MET A 1 4.55 -82.01 -1.59
CA MET A 1 4.94 -81.87 -0.17
C MET A 1 4.69 -80.43 0.28
N PRO A 2 3.58 -80.13 0.97
CA PRO A 2 3.36 -78.83 1.60
C PRO A 2 3.44 -78.94 3.13
N ASN A 3 4.50 -78.40 3.73
CA ASN A 3 4.51 -78.02 5.15
C ASN A 3 3.88 -76.62 5.28
N GLY A 4 3.23 -76.23 6.38
CA GLY A 4 2.89 -76.96 7.60
C GLY A 4 2.19 -75.98 8.56
N ALA A 5 1.07 -76.36 9.17
CA ALA A 5 0.21 -75.40 9.90
C ALA A 5 0.71 -75.14 11.33
N SER A 6 0.84 -73.85 11.70
CA SER A 6 1.01 -73.40 13.09
C SER A 6 -0.36 -73.13 13.73
N SER A 7 -0.76 -73.94 14.71
CA SER A 7 -2.04 -73.80 15.41
C SER A 7 -2.04 -72.62 16.39
N ILE A 8 -2.96 -71.67 16.18
CA ILE A 8 -3.25 -70.60 17.14
C ILE A 8 -4.20 -71.14 18.22
N PRO A 9 -4.00 -70.85 19.53
CA PRO A 9 -4.89 -71.30 20.59
C PRO A 9 -6.33 -70.76 20.45
N PRO A 10 -7.38 -71.54 20.78
CA PRO A 10 -8.75 -71.06 20.78
C PRO A 10 -8.92 -69.85 21.72
N GLY A 11 -9.38 -68.73 21.17
CA GLY A 11 -9.57 -67.46 21.90
C GLY A 11 -8.46 -66.42 21.69
N ALA A 12 -7.30 -66.79 21.13
CA ALA A 12 -6.23 -65.84 20.79
C ALA A 12 -6.48 -65.20 19.41
N ALA A 13 -7.38 -64.21 19.34
CA ALA A 13 -7.50 -63.37 18.16
C ALA A 13 -6.20 -62.55 17.97
N PRO A 14 -5.65 -62.42 16.74
CA PRO A 14 -4.58 -61.48 16.47
C PRO A 14 -5.04 -60.06 16.79
N LEU A 15 -4.27 -59.33 17.61
CA LEU A 15 -4.51 -57.91 17.82
C LEU A 15 -4.41 -57.19 16.47
N LEU A 16 -5.50 -56.56 16.04
CA LEU A 16 -5.47 -55.66 14.88
C LEU A 16 -4.46 -54.52 15.19
N PRO A 17 -3.67 -54.02 14.22
CA PRO A 17 -2.53 -53.13 14.47
C PRO A 17 -2.80 -51.86 15.31
N ASN A 18 -4.08 -51.47 15.44
CA ASN A 18 -4.53 -50.27 16.14
C ASN A 18 -5.25 -50.56 17.48
N GLN A 19 -5.38 -51.80 17.92
CA GLN A 19 -6.02 -52.11 19.20
C GLN A 19 -5.12 -51.76 20.40
N GLY A 20 -5.47 -50.68 21.10
CA GLY A 20 -4.84 -50.27 22.37
C GLY A 20 -3.88 -49.08 22.28
N ARG A 21 -3.55 -48.57 21.09
CA ARG A 21 -2.85 -47.29 20.95
C ARG A 21 -3.84 -46.13 20.92
N VAL A 22 -3.73 -45.22 21.89
CA VAL A 22 -4.22 -43.84 21.72
C VAL A 22 -3.27 -43.15 20.75
N ILE A 23 -3.55 -43.24 19.44
CA ILE A 23 -2.86 -42.42 18.45
C ILE A 23 -3.49 -41.03 18.52
N GLN A 24 -2.81 -40.08 19.15
CA GLN A 24 -3.22 -38.69 19.16
C GLN A 24 -2.85 -38.04 17.82
N THR A 25 -3.58 -38.39 16.75
CA THR A 25 -3.59 -37.61 15.50
C THR A 25 -4.30 -36.29 15.75
N GLY A 26 -3.57 -35.30 16.26
CA GLY A 26 -4.02 -33.91 16.23
C GLY A 26 -4.01 -33.36 14.80
N PRO A 27 -4.67 -32.22 14.56
CA PRO A 27 -4.51 -31.50 13.31
C PRO A 27 -3.07 -31.00 13.16
N ILE A 28 -2.55 -30.99 11.93
CA ILE A 28 -1.26 -30.34 11.62
C ILE A 28 -1.50 -28.84 11.50
N ARG A 29 -0.68 -28.02 12.17
CA ARG A 29 -0.87 -26.57 12.25
C ARG A 29 0.27 -25.84 11.55
N VAL A 30 -0.05 -25.14 10.47
CA VAL A 30 0.90 -24.31 9.71
C VAL A 30 0.73 -22.85 10.14
N LEU A 31 1.76 -22.28 10.77
CA LEU A 31 1.78 -20.87 11.17
C LEU A 31 2.13 -19.99 9.97
N CYS A 32 1.28 -19.00 9.67
CA CYS A 32 1.48 -18.02 8.62
C CYS A 32 1.74 -16.64 9.23
N ILE A 33 2.92 -16.09 8.97
CA ILE A 33 3.43 -14.82 9.53
C ILE A 33 4.14 -13.96 8.48
N ALA A 34 4.26 -12.66 8.76
CA ALA A 34 4.97 -11.68 7.93
C ALA A 34 5.89 -10.83 8.80
N ASP A 35 6.89 -10.21 8.17
CA ASP A 35 7.61 -9.07 8.73
C ASP A 35 8.28 -9.34 10.10
N VAL A 36 9.01 -10.47 10.25
CA VAL A 36 9.82 -10.73 11.48
C VAL A 36 11.08 -9.87 11.57
N ARG A 37 11.48 -9.21 10.48
CA ARG A 37 12.49 -8.13 10.41
C ARG A 37 13.79 -8.47 11.14
N GLY A 38 14.28 -9.69 10.96
CA GLY A 38 15.56 -10.16 11.49
C GLY A 38 15.53 -10.71 12.92
N ASN A 39 14.43 -10.65 13.66
CA ASN A 39 14.27 -11.39 14.92
C ASN A 39 13.85 -12.83 14.60
N LEU A 40 14.83 -13.66 14.27
CA LEU A 40 14.63 -15.03 13.81
C LEU A 40 14.38 -15.99 14.98
N THR A 41 14.87 -15.66 16.18
CA THR A 41 14.56 -16.36 17.43
C THR A 41 13.05 -16.36 17.72
N SER A 42 12.34 -15.26 17.40
CA SER A 42 10.88 -15.18 17.58
C SER A 42 10.10 -16.21 16.77
N LEU A 43 10.64 -16.76 15.66
CA LEU A 43 9.99 -17.81 14.88
C LEU A 43 9.68 -19.04 15.74
N ASN A 44 10.61 -19.43 16.62
CA ASN A 44 10.44 -20.56 17.53
C ASN A 44 9.42 -20.25 18.62
N ASP A 45 9.43 -19.04 19.18
CA ASP A 45 8.44 -18.64 20.20
C ASP A 45 7.03 -18.50 19.63
N LEU A 46 6.89 -18.05 18.37
CA LEU A 46 5.63 -17.99 17.67
C LEU A 46 5.14 -19.40 17.30
N ALA A 47 6.02 -20.30 16.84
CA ALA A 47 5.67 -21.70 16.60
C ALA A 47 5.18 -22.40 17.88
N ARG A 48 5.87 -22.21 19.00
CA ARG A 48 5.48 -22.75 20.32
C ARG A 48 4.15 -22.17 20.80
N GLN A 49 3.91 -20.85 20.64
CA GLN A 49 2.65 -20.20 21.00
C GLN A 49 1.47 -20.62 20.10
N ALA A 50 1.71 -20.80 18.80
CA ALA A 50 0.71 -21.25 17.84
C ALA A 50 0.46 -22.76 17.91
N ARG A 51 1.37 -23.54 18.54
CA ARG A 51 1.47 -25.00 18.47
C ARG A 51 1.51 -25.45 17.01
N ALA A 52 2.49 -24.95 16.27
CA ALA A 52 2.63 -25.16 14.84
C ALA A 52 3.79 -26.11 14.51
N ASP A 53 3.57 -26.97 13.53
CA ASP A 53 4.52 -27.97 13.02
C ASP A 53 5.36 -27.42 11.85
N HIS A 54 4.88 -26.35 11.21
CA HIS A 54 5.50 -25.67 10.06
C HIS A 54 5.25 -24.16 10.12
N ILE A 55 6.11 -23.38 9.47
CA ILE A 55 5.92 -21.94 9.25
C ILE A 55 5.89 -21.64 7.74
N ILE A 56 4.95 -20.82 7.29
CA ILE A 56 5.00 -20.09 6.01
C ILE A 56 5.20 -18.60 6.32
N HIS A 57 6.20 -17.98 5.70
CA HIS A 57 6.58 -16.60 5.96
C HIS A 57 6.60 -15.74 4.68
N THR A 58 5.92 -14.60 4.70
CA THR A 58 5.67 -13.77 3.50
C THR A 58 6.66 -12.61 3.32
N GLY A 59 7.94 -12.83 3.60
CA GLY A 59 9.01 -11.84 3.40
C GLY A 59 9.19 -10.80 4.51
N ASP A 60 10.23 -9.97 4.36
CA ASP A 60 10.85 -9.14 5.41
C ASP A 60 11.37 -10.05 6.54
N PHE A 61 12.09 -11.11 6.15
CA PHE A 61 12.64 -12.13 7.04
C PHE A 61 13.84 -11.59 7.83
N GLY A 62 14.71 -10.84 7.17
CA GLY A 62 16.02 -10.44 7.67
C GLY A 62 17.17 -11.14 6.95
N PHE A 63 17.09 -11.30 5.62
CA PHE A 63 18.21 -11.69 4.77
C PHE A 63 19.26 -10.57 4.71
N TYR A 64 20.00 -10.44 5.81
CA TYR A 64 21.11 -9.52 6.02
C TYR A 64 22.26 -10.29 6.71
N ASP A 65 23.47 -10.21 6.15
CA ASP A 65 24.69 -10.74 6.77
C ASP A 65 25.54 -9.60 7.36
N ASP A 66 26.66 -9.91 8.02
CA ASP A 66 27.53 -8.92 8.67
C ASP A 66 28.05 -7.84 7.71
N THR A 67 28.08 -8.14 6.41
CA THR A 67 28.52 -7.22 5.35
C THR A 67 27.37 -6.44 4.70
N SER A 68 26.11 -6.71 5.04
CA SER A 68 24.93 -5.99 4.52
C SER A 68 24.84 -4.55 5.04
N LEU A 69 25.33 -4.26 6.25
CA LEU A 69 25.29 -2.91 6.81
C LEU A 69 26.10 -1.90 5.99
N GLU A 70 27.13 -2.34 5.27
CA GLU A 70 27.89 -1.49 4.34
C GLU A 70 27.10 -1.21 3.06
N ARG A 71 26.35 -2.18 2.55
CA ARG A 71 25.61 -2.11 1.27
C ARG A 71 24.27 -1.40 1.33
N ILE A 72 23.55 -1.46 2.46
CA ILE A 72 22.21 -0.87 2.59
C ILE A 72 22.24 0.66 2.43
N ALA A 73 21.37 1.24 1.58
CA ALA A 73 21.32 2.69 1.41
C ALA A 73 20.82 3.40 2.68
N GLU A 74 21.31 4.61 2.95
CA GLU A 74 20.96 5.45 4.11
C GLU A 74 19.44 5.66 4.29
N LYS A 75 18.67 5.75 3.19
CA LYS A 75 17.21 5.84 3.21
C LYS A 75 16.57 4.53 3.70
N THR A 76 17.06 3.40 3.19
CA THR A 76 16.59 2.05 3.51
C THR A 76 16.94 1.69 4.95
N LEU A 77 18.17 1.97 5.38
CA LEU A 77 18.64 1.76 6.75
C LEU A 77 17.77 2.51 7.78
N LYS A 78 17.36 3.75 7.49
CA LYS A 78 16.41 4.49 8.33
C LYS A 78 15.04 3.84 8.43
N HIS A 79 14.54 3.26 7.33
CA HIS A 79 13.27 2.55 7.32
C HIS A 79 13.36 1.22 8.10
N VAL A 80 14.37 0.39 7.81
CA VAL A 80 14.63 -0.86 8.54
C VAL A 80 14.81 -0.58 10.04
N ALA A 81 15.62 0.41 10.41
CA ALA A 81 15.85 0.76 11.81
C ALA A 81 14.60 1.29 12.52
N GLN A 82 13.71 2.01 11.82
CA GLN A 82 12.44 2.49 12.37
C GLN A 82 11.53 1.35 12.82
N TYR A 83 11.51 0.23 12.08
CA TYR A 83 10.62 -0.92 12.35
C TYR A 83 11.32 -2.14 12.96
N SER A 84 12.66 -2.16 13.04
CA SER A 84 13.42 -3.30 13.56
C SER A 84 13.04 -3.64 15.01
N PRO A 85 12.71 -4.90 15.32
CA PRO A 85 12.55 -5.37 16.70
C PRO A 85 13.88 -5.43 17.46
N LEU A 86 15.02 -5.52 16.76
CA LEU A 86 16.35 -5.66 17.35
C LEU A 86 16.94 -4.33 17.84
N ILE A 87 16.51 -3.20 17.26
CA ILE A 87 17.05 -1.87 17.60
C ILE A 87 16.24 -1.23 18.73
N SER A 88 16.97 -0.72 19.75
CA SER A 88 16.37 -0.13 20.94
C SER A 88 15.62 1.18 20.65
N GLU A 89 14.57 1.46 21.43
CA GLU A 89 13.76 2.68 21.30
C GLU A 89 14.53 4.01 21.45
N PRO A 90 15.57 4.14 22.29
CA PRO A 90 16.44 5.31 22.29
C PRO A 90 17.18 5.50 20.95
N VAL A 91 17.76 4.44 20.39
CA VAL A 91 18.50 4.49 19.12
C VAL A 91 17.56 4.82 17.96
N LYS A 92 16.39 4.17 17.87
CA LYS A 92 15.31 4.52 16.92
C LYS A 92 14.97 6.00 16.95
N LYS A 93 14.76 6.57 18.14
CA LYS A 93 14.42 8.00 18.30
C LYS A 93 15.58 8.90 17.87
N ALA A 94 16.82 8.55 18.20
CA ALA A 94 18.02 9.27 17.76
C ALA A 94 18.28 9.16 16.24
N ILE A 95 17.84 8.09 15.58
CA ILE A 95 17.85 7.95 14.13
C ILE A 95 16.75 8.82 13.50
N GLN A 96 15.52 8.80 14.04
CA GLN A 96 14.38 9.57 13.54
C GLN A 96 14.54 11.09 13.74
N GLN A 97 15.15 11.53 14.84
CA GLN A 97 15.52 12.93 15.09
C GLN A 97 16.64 13.42 14.15
N GLY A 98 17.43 12.50 13.61
CA GLY A 98 18.58 12.80 12.75
C GLY A 98 19.73 13.48 13.50
N GLY A 99 20.58 14.16 12.75
CA GLY A 99 21.78 14.86 13.25
C GLY A 99 22.87 14.93 12.18
N PRO A 100 24.10 15.32 12.56
CA PRO A 100 25.22 15.41 11.62
C PRO A 100 25.68 14.01 11.17
N GLY A 101 25.89 13.85 9.86
CA GLY A 101 26.43 12.64 9.23
C GLY A 101 25.40 11.52 8.96
N PRO A 102 25.75 10.53 8.12
CA PRO A 102 24.95 9.31 7.89
C PRO A 102 24.76 8.48 9.17
N VAL A 103 23.68 7.70 9.25
CA VAL A 103 23.39 6.80 10.39
C VAL A 103 24.56 5.85 10.68
N LYS A 104 25.17 5.27 9.64
CA LYS A 104 26.35 4.38 9.74
C LYS A 104 27.58 5.01 10.39
N SER A 105 27.66 6.35 10.44
CA SER A 105 28.77 7.10 11.06
C SER A 105 28.44 7.61 12.46
N ARG A 106 27.16 7.53 12.87
CA ARG A 106 26.63 8.06 14.13
C ARG A 106 26.46 6.98 15.20
N PHE A 107 26.21 5.75 14.78
CA PHE A 107 25.97 4.60 15.65
C PHE A 107 26.92 3.45 15.25
N PRO A 108 27.53 2.74 16.21
CA PRO A 108 28.37 1.59 15.91
C PRO A 108 27.51 0.41 15.41
N ALA A 109 28.13 -0.54 14.70
CA ALA A 109 27.41 -1.63 14.04
C ALA A 109 26.58 -2.50 15.01
N ASN A 110 27.05 -2.67 16.26
CA ASN A 110 26.34 -3.40 17.32
C ASN A 110 25.10 -2.67 17.88
N GLU A 111 24.94 -1.37 17.60
CA GLU A 111 23.69 -0.62 17.86
C GLU A 111 22.76 -0.62 16.63
N LEU A 112 23.22 -1.14 15.49
CA LEU A 112 22.47 -1.27 14.24
C LEU A 112 22.28 -2.74 13.77
N PRO A 113 21.93 -3.72 14.64
CA PRO A 113 21.69 -5.10 14.21
C PRO A 113 20.54 -5.16 13.20
N LEU A 114 20.86 -5.66 11.99
CA LEU A 114 19.91 -5.82 10.90
C LEU A 114 19.19 -7.17 10.93
N SER A 115 19.84 -8.22 11.45
CA SER A 115 19.28 -9.56 11.56
C SER A 115 20.07 -10.45 12.52
N GLU A 116 19.41 -11.46 13.07
CA GLU A 116 20.00 -12.61 13.76
C GLU A 116 20.47 -13.71 12.78
N LEU A 117 20.35 -13.51 11.46
CA LEU A 117 20.76 -14.47 10.44
C LEU A 117 22.22 -14.98 10.57
N PRO A 118 23.24 -14.16 10.94
CA PRO A 118 24.58 -14.68 11.23
C PRO A 118 24.59 -15.79 12.29
N LEU A 119 23.69 -15.73 13.29
CA LEU A 119 23.56 -16.72 14.36
C LEU A 119 22.83 -18.00 13.91
N LEU A 120 21.97 -17.93 12.88
CA LEU A 120 21.44 -19.12 12.19
C LEU A 120 22.50 -19.77 11.29
N LEU A 121 23.39 -18.97 10.69
CA LEU A 121 24.46 -19.45 9.82
C LEU A 121 25.61 -20.10 10.61
N SER A 122 25.96 -19.56 11.80
CA SER A 122 26.86 -20.23 12.75
C SER A 122 26.22 -21.44 13.43
N GLY A 123 24.88 -21.47 13.51
CA GLY A 123 24.11 -22.51 14.17
C GLY A 123 24.02 -22.35 15.70
N GLU A 124 24.32 -21.16 16.22
CA GLU A 124 24.08 -20.76 17.62
C GLU A 124 22.59 -20.71 17.95
N ILE A 125 21.78 -20.20 17.01
CA ILE A 125 20.32 -20.41 16.99
C ILE A 125 19.94 -21.36 15.85
N LYS A 126 18.78 -22.02 15.98
CA LYS A 126 18.26 -23.01 15.02
C LYS A 126 16.75 -22.87 14.93
N LEU A 127 16.16 -23.27 13.80
CA LEU A 127 14.71 -23.25 13.59
C LEU A 127 14.11 -24.58 14.08
N ASP A 128 13.25 -24.52 15.10
CA ASP A 128 12.65 -25.70 15.74
C ASP A 128 11.78 -26.51 14.76
N VAL A 129 11.18 -25.84 13.77
CA VAL A 129 10.26 -26.37 12.77
C VAL A 129 10.63 -25.90 11.35
N PRO A 130 10.22 -26.59 10.27
CA PRO A 130 10.46 -26.15 8.89
C PRO A 130 9.81 -24.81 8.58
N VAL A 131 10.60 -23.87 8.05
CA VAL A 131 10.19 -22.51 7.67
C VAL A 131 10.29 -22.34 6.16
N TYR A 132 9.15 -22.11 5.51
CA TYR A 132 9.03 -21.85 4.07
C TYR A 132 8.86 -20.34 3.86
N THR A 133 9.81 -19.66 3.23
CA THR A 133 9.79 -18.18 3.12
C THR A 133 10.08 -17.67 1.71
N VAL A 134 9.38 -16.60 1.31
CA VAL A 134 9.85 -15.66 0.28
C VAL A 134 10.69 -14.55 0.95
N TRP A 135 11.32 -13.67 0.16
CA TRP A 135 11.86 -12.39 0.67
C TRP A 135 10.85 -11.25 0.51
N GLY A 136 11.02 -10.19 1.30
CA GLY A 136 10.17 -8.99 1.32
C GLY A 136 10.76 -7.82 0.57
N ALA A 137 10.42 -6.61 0.99
CA ALA A 137 10.80 -5.37 0.32
C ALA A 137 12.16 -4.81 0.81
N CYS A 138 12.54 -5.08 2.06
CA CYS A 138 13.74 -4.50 2.69
C CYS A 138 14.71 -5.59 3.14
N GLU A 139 15.43 -6.19 2.19
CA GLU A 139 16.41 -7.27 2.40
C GLU A 139 17.61 -7.15 1.42
N ASP A 140 18.68 -7.93 1.58
CA ASP A 140 19.89 -7.85 0.73
C ASP A 140 19.94 -8.98 -0.31
N VAL A 141 19.85 -8.59 -1.58
CA VAL A 141 19.93 -9.49 -2.75
C VAL A 141 21.16 -10.39 -2.70
N ARG A 142 22.30 -9.89 -2.20
CA ARG A 142 23.55 -10.66 -2.19
C ARG A 142 23.50 -11.81 -1.18
N VAL A 143 22.69 -11.72 -0.13
CA VAL A 143 22.46 -12.80 0.85
C VAL A 143 21.57 -13.88 0.25
N LEU A 144 20.55 -13.49 -0.52
CA LEU A 144 19.66 -14.42 -1.22
C LEU A 144 20.38 -15.17 -2.34
N GLU A 145 21.26 -14.52 -3.09
CA GLU A 145 22.09 -15.17 -4.11
C GLU A 145 23.04 -16.22 -3.50
N LYS A 146 23.53 -16.01 -2.27
CA LYS A 146 24.30 -17.03 -1.52
C LYS A 146 23.45 -18.23 -1.12
N PHE A 147 22.18 -18.04 -0.77
CA PHE A 147 21.27 -19.17 -0.54
C PHE A 147 20.91 -19.90 -1.83
N ARG A 148 20.72 -19.18 -2.95
CA ARG A 148 20.42 -19.74 -4.27
C ARG A 148 21.61 -20.51 -4.86
N SER A 149 22.84 -20.07 -4.65
CA SER A 149 24.06 -20.79 -5.03
C SER A 149 24.41 -21.96 -4.10
N GLY A 150 23.83 -21.99 -2.90
CA GLY A 150 24.15 -22.97 -1.85
C GLY A 150 25.40 -22.64 -1.02
N GLU A 151 25.99 -21.45 -1.18
CA GLU A 151 27.03 -20.91 -0.30
C GLU A 151 26.50 -20.76 1.14
N TYR A 152 25.25 -20.30 1.29
CA TYR A 152 24.53 -20.25 2.55
C TYR A 152 23.49 -21.36 2.65
N LYS A 153 23.45 -22.03 3.81
CA LYS A 153 22.51 -23.11 4.12
C LYS A 153 22.21 -23.11 5.62
N VAL A 154 20.92 -23.09 5.96
CA VAL A 154 20.43 -23.18 7.34
C VAL A 154 19.50 -24.40 7.42
N GLN A 155 19.63 -25.19 8.50
CA GLN A 155 18.75 -26.35 8.72
C GLN A 155 17.30 -25.88 8.93
N ASN A 156 16.33 -26.60 8.36
CA ASN A 156 14.90 -26.29 8.39
C ASN A 156 14.49 -24.97 7.70
N LEU A 157 15.41 -24.23 7.05
CA LEU A 157 15.07 -23.05 6.25
C LEU A 157 14.89 -23.42 4.77
N HIS A 158 13.72 -23.08 4.22
CA HIS A 158 13.34 -23.38 2.84
C HIS A 158 12.91 -22.09 2.13
N ILE A 159 13.81 -21.51 1.34
CA ILE A 159 13.43 -20.39 0.47
C ILE A 159 12.60 -20.95 -0.70
N ILE A 160 11.45 -20.33 -0.94
CA ILE A 160 10.56 -20.58 -2.08
C ILE A 160 10.56 -19.34 -2.98
N ASP A 161 10.67 -19.56 -4.28
CA ASP A 161 10.94 -18.52 -5.28
C ASP A 161 10.36 -18.88 -6.65
N GLU A 162 10.59 -18.03 -7.65
CA GLU A 162 10.09 -18.24 -9.01
C GLU A 162 10.54 -19.57 -9.66
N ALA A 163 11.72 -20.08 -9.32
CA ALA A 163 12.27 -21.32 -9.87
C ALA A 163 11.84 -22.56 -9.06
N ARG A 164 11.54 -22.38 -7.76
CA ARG A 164 11.39 -23.43 -6.76
C ARG A 164 10.06 -23.35 -5.99
N SER A 165 9.12 -24.17 -6.44
CA SER A 165 7.98 -24.58 -5.61
C SER A 165 8.37 -25.60 -4.54
N MET A 166 7.55 -25.76 -3.50
CA MET A 166 7.64 -26.86 -2.52
C MET A 166 6.27 -27.56 -2.39
N LEU A 167 6.28 -28.85 -2.04
CA LEU A 167 5.09 -29.65 -1.77
C LEU A 167 5.10 -30.10 -0.32
N LEU A 168 4.02 -29.86 0.42
CA LEU A 168 3.82 -30.34 1.79
C LEU A 168 2.61 -31.28 1.83
N GLU A 169 2.81 -32.53 2.23
CA GLU A 169 1.71 -33.51 2.39
C GLU A 169 1.29 -33.55 3.86
N LEU A 170 0.25 -32.78 4.22
CA LEU A 170 -0.14 -32.48 5.59
C LEU A 170 -1.61 -32.85 5.82
N GLY A 171 -1.93 -33.68 6.83
CA GLY A 171 -3.32 -33.92 7.27
C GLY A 171 -4.28 -34.45 6.19
N GLY A 172 -3.76 -35.09 5.14
CA GLY A 172 -4.52 -35.54 3.97
C GLY A 172 -4.66 -34.50 2.84
N VAL A 173 -4.07 -33.31 2.99
CA VAL A 173 -4.00 -32.25 1.97
C VAL A 173 -2.58 -32.17 1.40
N LYS A 174 -2.47 -31.95 0.08
CA LYS A 174 -1.21 -31.63 -0.59
C LYS A 174 -1.12 -30.12 -0.83
N LEU A 175 -0.29 -29.39 -0.08
CA LEU A 175 -0.06 -27.95 -0.28
C LEU A 175 1.14 -27.71 -1.21
N ARG A 176 0.87 -27.24 -2.43
CA ARG A 176 1.88 -26.75 -3.38
C ARG A 176 2.14 -25.26 -3.13
N LEU A 177 3.28 -24.94 -2.53
CA LEU A 177 3.71 -23.55 -2.32
C LEU A 177 4.38 -23.00 -3.58
N LEU A 178 3.89 -21.86 -4.08
CA LEU A 178 4.42 -21.10 -5.21
C LEU A 178 4.88 -19.73 -4.68
N GLY A 179 6.17 -19.39 -4.80
CA GLY A 179 6.77 -18.23 -4.14
C GLY A 179 7.07 -17.06 -5.07
N LEU A 180 6.81 -15.83 -4.64
CA LEU A 180 7.27 -14.60 -5.29
C LEU A 180 7.64 -13.52 -4.25
N GLY A 181 8.93 -13.24 -4.11
CA GLY A 181 9.39 -12.22 -3.17
C GLY A 181 9.46 -10.80 -3.78
N GLY A 182 9.76 -9.83 -2.91
CA GLY A 182 9.99 -8.44 -3.29
C GLY A 182 8.76 -7.53 -3.22
N ALA A 183 9.00 -6.22 -3.33
CA ALA A 183 7.96 -5.26 -3.64
C ALA A 183 7.65 -5.24 -5.14
N VAL A 184 6.37 -5.15 -5.52
CA VAL A 184 5.99 -4.80 -6.90
C VAL A 184 6.14 -3.29 -7.07
N VAL A 185 6.98 -2.88 -8.02
CA VAL A 185 7.24 -1.46 -8.32
C VAL A 185 7.25 -1.29 -9.83
N MET A 186 6.21 -0.66 -10.39
CA MET A 186 5.93 -0.66 -11.85
C MET A 186 7.12 -0.23 -12.72
N HIS A 187 7.89 0.77 -12.29
CA HIS A 187 9.07 1.27 -13.02
C HIS A 187 10.36 0.46 -12.80
N LYS A 188 10.31 -0.61 -12.00
CA LYS A 188 11.43 -1.55 -11.76
C LYS A 188 11.14 -2.97 -12.28
N LEU A 189 9.99 -3.18 -12.92
CA LEU A 189 9.57 -4.48 -13.46
C LEU A 189 10.54 -5.08 -14.52
N PHE A 190 11.43 -4.25 -15.06
CA PHE A 190 12.44 -4.59 -16.08
C PHE A 190 13.88 -4.30 -15.61
N ASP A 191 14.09 -4.00 -14.33
CA ASP A 191 15.37 -3.65 -13.71
C ASP A 191 15.79 -4.79 -12.77
N ASN A 192 16.99 -5.38 -12.95
CA ASN A 192 17.49 -6.44 -12.06
C ASN A 192 18.35 -5.90 -10.88
N GLY A 193 18.75 -4.63 -10.93
CA GLY A 193 19.60 -4.00 -9.93
C GLY A 193 20.98 -4.62 -9.80
N GLU A 194 21.33 -5.04 -8.59
CA GLU A 194 22.55 -5.79 -8.24
C GLU A 194 22.37 -7.32 -8.30
N GLY A 195 21.19 -7.81 -8.71
CA GLY A 195 20.88 -9.23 -8.88
C GLY A 195 21.70 -9.89 -10.00
N ARG A 196 22.15 -11.12 -9.78
CA ARG A 196 22.96 -11.94 -10.71
C ARG A 196 22.13 -13.01 -11.41
N THR A 197 21.12 -13.55 -10.73
CA THR A 197 20.10 -14.43 -11.27
C THR A 197 18.80 -13.65 -11.48
N THR A 198 17.64 -14.31 -11.54
CA THR A 198 16.33 -13.66 -11.69
C THR A 198 15.86 -12.89 -10.45
N ILE A 199 16.46 -13.07 -9.26
CA ILE A 199 16.13 -12.28 -8.07
C ILE A 199 16.66 -10.85 -8.24
N ALA A 200 15.74 -9.88 -8.31
CA ALA A 200 16.09 -8.47 -8.43
C ALA A 200 16.12 -7.73 -7.08
N GLY A 201 17.13 -6.88 -6.91
CA GLY A 201 17.30 -6.07 -5.72
C GLY A 201 18.58 -5.27 -5.75
N GLY A 202 18.79 -4.42 -4.74
CA GLY A 202 19.98 -3.59 -4.60
C GLY A 202 19.85 -2.62 -3.44
N GLN A 203 20.99 -2.21 -2.87
CA GLN A 203 21.08 -1.23 -1.77
C GLN A 203 20.17 -1.55 -0.55
N GLY A 204 19.95 -2.84 -0.29
CA GLY A 204 19.10 -3.37 0.80
C GLY A 204 17.59 -3.28 0.54
N THR A 205 17.19 -3.03 -0.71
CA THR A 205 15.80 -3.09 -1.19
C THR A 205 15.65 -4.21 -2.23
N MET A 206 14.50 -4.89 -2.24
CA MET A 206 14.19 -6.00 -3.14
C MET A 206 12.87 -5.74 -3.89
N TRP A 207 12.80 -6.17 -5.15
CA TRP A 207 11.59 -6.00 -5.95
C TRP A 207 11.37 -7.15 -6.92
N THR A 208 10.15 -7.26 -7.44
CA THR A 208 9.75 -8.31 -8.39
C THR A 208 9.94 -7.82 -9.83
N THR A 209 10.47 -8.68 -10.72
CA THR A 209 10.56 -8.41 -12.17
C THR A 209 9.61 -9.28 -13.00
N LEU A 210 9.41 -8.90 -14.27
CA LEU A 210 8.65 -9.70 -15.24
C LEU A 210 9.34 -11.02 -15.57
N LEU A 211 10.67 -11.10 -15.51
CA LEU A 211 11.38 -12.38 -15.68
C LEU A 211 10.99 -13.36 -14.57
N GLN A 212 10.88 -12.90 -13.31
CA GLN A 212 10.44 -13.73 -12.19
C GLN A 212 8.96 -14.13 -12.31
N MET A 213 8.08 -13.23 -12.77
CA MET A 213 6.69 -13.60 -13.04
C MET A 213 6.60 -14.66 -14.15
N GLY A 214 7.44 -14.57 -15.18
CA GLY A 214 7.52 -15.55 -16.26
C GLY A 214 8.08 -16.91 -15.83
N GLU A 215 9.10 -16.91 -14.96
CA GLU A 215 9.72 -18.12 -14.40
C GLU A 215 8.78 -18.82 -13.42
N LEU A 216 8.06 -18.06 -12.58
CA LEU A 216 7.04 -18.61 -11.70
C LEU A 216 5.88 -19.22 -12.49
N VAL A 217 5.47 -18.62 -13.62
CA VAL A 217 4.46 -19.21 -14.52
C VAL A 217 4.96 -20.52 -15.15
N ASP A 218 6.22 -20.61 -15.59
CA ASP A 218 6.80 -21.87 -16.07
C ASP A 218 6.82 -22.94 -14.96
N THR A 219 7.41 -22.61 -13.81
CA THR A 219 7.46 -23.48 -12.63
C THR A 219 6.07 -23.97 -12.23
N ALA A 220 5.07 -23.08 -12.24
CA ALA A 220 3.70 -23.42 -11.88
C ALA A 220 3.00 -24.34 -12.90
N HIS A 221 3.29 -24.24 -14.19
CA HIS A 221 2.84 -25.20 -15.19
C HIS A 221 3.57 -26.55 -15.06
N ARG A 222 4.90 -26.50 -14.91
CA ARG A 222 5.80 -27.66 -14.78
C ARG A 222 5.49 -28.54 -13.56
N VAL A 223 4.91 -27.98 -12.50
CA VAL A 223 4.47 -28.70 -11.29
C VAL A 223 2.94 -28.77 -11.15
N TYR A 224 2.19 -28.72 -12.26
CA TYR A 224 0.73 -28.79 -12.21
C TYR A 224 0.20 -30.22 -12.02
N ASP A 225 -0.22 -30.53 -10.79
CA ASP A 225 -1.07 -31.68 -10.44
C ASP A 225 -2.44 -31.14 -9.94
N PRO A 226 -3.58 -31.53 -10.53
CA PRO A 226 -4.91 -31.08 -10.12
C PRO A 226 -5.40 -31.68 -8.79
N THR A 227 -4.63 -32.57 -8.16
CA THR A 227 -4.88 -33.10 -6.80
C THR A 227 -4.16 -32.30 -5.71
N GLU A 228 -3.34 -31.31 -6.08
CA GLU A 228 -2.64 -30.42 -5.15
C GLU A 228 -3.41 -29.11 -4.96
N THR A 229 -3.54 -28.67 -3.71
CA THR A 229 -4.01 -27.32 -3.35
C THR A 229 -2.85 -26.34 -3.51
N ARG A 230 -3.02 -25.32 -4.35
CA ARG A 230 -1.96 -24.43 -4.82
C ARG A 230 -2.03 -23.09 -4.08
N VAL A 231 -1.00 -22.83 -3.28
CA VAL A 231 -0.90 -21.66 -2.40
C VAL A 231 0.09 -20.67 -2.99
N PHE A 232 -0.38 -19.48 -3.38
CA PHE A 232 0.50 -18.41 -3.84
C PHE A 232 1.01 -17.59 -2.65
N VAL A 233 2.29 -17.76 -2.32
CA VAL A 233 2.98 -17.04 -1.24
C VAL A 233 3.72 -15.86 -1.87
N THR A 234 3.32 -14.64 -1.55
CA THR A 234 3.90 -13.41 -2.14
C THR A 234 4.08 -12.32 -1.09
N HIS A 235 5.16 -11.56 -1.13
CA HIS A 235 5.29 -10.44 -0.17
C HIS A 235 4.29 -9.32 -0.48
N ALA A 236 4.33 -8.76 -1.69
CA ALA A 236 3.34 -7.80 -2.15
C ALA A 236 1.96 -8.46 -2.32
N SER A 237 0.90 -7.82 -1.81
CA SER A 237 -0.43 -8.44 -1.75
C SER A 237 -1.27 -8.27 -3.03
N PRO A 238 -1.91 -9.33 -3.56
CA PRO A 238 -2.87 -9.25 -4.68
C PRO A 238 -4.04 -8.28 -4.49
N ALA A 239 -4.37 -7.92 -3.24
CA ALA A 239 -5.39 -6.92 -2.91
C ALA A 239 -5.15 -5.56 -3.58
N ARG A 240 -3.87 -5.16 -3.69
CA ARG A 240 -3.41 -3.87 -4.22
C ARG A 240 -2.96 -3.98 -5.67
N GLU A 241 -2.14 -4.99 -5.95
CA GLU A 241 -1.46 -5.12 -7.24
C GLU A 241 -2.28 -5.95 -8.23
N GLY A 242 -2.93 -5.27 -9.19
CA GLY A 242 -3.77 -5.93 -10.20
C GLY A 242 -3.02 -6.98 -11.03
N ILE A 243 -1.73 -6.77 -11.28
CA ILE A 243 -0.86 -7.75 -11.96
C ILE A 243 -0.64 -9.02 -11.12
N LEU A 244 -0.50 -8.92 -9.78
CA LEU A 244 -0.41 -10.09 -8.91
C LEU A 244 -1.76 -10.82 -8.76
N ASN A 245 -2.86 -10.07 -8.85
CA ASN A 245 -4.20 -10.63 -8.88
C ASN A 245 -4.40 -11.50 -10.13
N GLN A 246 -4.07 -10.98 -11.32
CA GLN A 246 -4.08 -11.76 -12.57
C GLN A 246 -3.05 -12.90 -12.58
N LEU A 247 -1.87 -12.70 -11.98
CA LEU A 247 -0.89 -13.76 -11.81
C LEU A 247 -1.45 -14.90 -10.95
N SER A 248 -2.14 -14.61 -9.84
CA SER A 248 -2.77 -15.62 -8.98
C SER A 248 -3.72 -16.55 -9.76
N VAL A 249 -4.54 -15.97 -10.66
CA VAL A 249 -5.41 -16.71 -11.58
C VAL A 249 -4.60 -17.51 -12.61
N THR A 250 -3.54 -16.92 -13.16
CA THR A 250 -2.66 -17.57 -14.15
C THR A 250 -1.90 -18.76 -13.57
N LEU A 251 -1.47 -18.67 -12.31
CA LEU A 251 -0.84 -19.76 -11.55
C LEU A 251 -1.83 -20.85 -11.15
N LYS A 252 -3.15 -20.64 -11.32
CA LYS A 252 -4.22 -21.47 -10.74
C LYS A 252 -4.00 -21.70 -9.25
N ALA A 253 -3.86 -20.63 -8.48
CA ALA A 253 -3.85 -20.71 -7.02
C ALA A 253 -5.27 -20.87 -6.50
N ASP A 254 -5.47 -21.70 -5.47
CA ASP A 254 -6.75 -21.80 -4.75
C ASP A 254 -6.90 -20.64 -3.75
N PHE A 255 -5.77 -20.24 -3.13
CA PHE A 255 -5.68 -19.05 -2.30
C PHE A 255 -4.27 -18.45 -2.28
N SER A 256 -4.17 -17.18 -1.89
CA SER A 256 -2.89 -16.49 -1.66
C SER A 256 -2.65 -16.20 -0.19
N ILE A 257 -1.38 -16.10 0.20
CA ILE A 257 -0.93 -15.62 1.51
C ILE A 257 0.10 -14.52 1.27
N SER A 258 -0.09 -13.34 1.87
CA SER A 258 0.76 -12.18 1.61
C SER A 258 0.94 -11.22 2.78
N ALA A 259 1.97 -10.37 2.72
CA ALA A 259 2.23 -9.39 3.78
C ALA A 259 1.24 -8.21 3.72
N GLY A 260 0.68 -7.83 4.87
CA GLY A 260 -0.04 -6.58 5.02
C GLY A 260 0.90 -5.48 5.50
N LEU A 261 1.20 -4.48 4.66
CA LEU A 261 2.14 -3.39 4.95
C LEU A 261 1.88 -2.72 6.32
N HIS A 262 2.65 -3.12 7.33
CA HIS A 262 2.50 -2.76 8.75
C HIS A 262 1.08 -2.97 9.32
N PHE A 263 0.37 -4.00 8.85
CA PHE A 263 -0.97 -4.36 9.33
C PHE A 263 -0.89 -4.89 10.76
N ARG A 264 -1.68 -4.32 11.67
CA ARG A 264 -1.86 -4.86 13.04
C ARG A 264 -2.91 -5.97 13.12
N TYR A 265 -3.72 -6.09 12.08
CA TYR A 265 -4.83 -7.02 11.94
C TYR A 265 -4.79 -7.54 10.50
N GLY A 266 -4.74 -8.86 10.34
CA GLY A 266 -4.82 -9.49 9.03
C GLY A 266 -6.24 -9.41 8.45
N SER A 267 -6.39 -9.79 7.19
CA SER A 267 -7.69 -9.88 6.52
C SER A 267 -7.75 -11.10 5.60
N SER A 268 -8.81 -11.90 5.75
CA SER A 268 -9.22 -12.90 4.76
C SER A 268 -10.32 -12.30 3.88
N TYR A 269 -10.16 -12.33 2.56
CA TYR A 269 -11.14 -11.80 1.62
C TYR A 269 -11.08 -12.51 0.26
N ASN A 270 -12.17 -12.42 -0.51
CA ASN A 270 -12.21 -12.66 -1.96
C ASN A 270 -12.64 -11.37 -2.68
N GLU A 271 -12.39 -11.23 -3.98
CA GLU A 271 -12.71 -9.97 -4.69
C GLU A 271 -14.21 -9.66 -4.68
N PHE A 272 -15.10 -10.67 -4.68
CA PHE A 272 -16.55 -10.51 -4.50
C PHE A 272 -16.96 -9.83 -3.17
N SER A 273 -16.24 -10.11 -2.07
CA SER A 273 -16.54 -9.53 -0.75
C SER A 273 -16.12 -8.07 -0.59
N VAL A 274 -15.24 -7.55 -1.46
CA VAL A 274 -14.64 -6.20 -1.33
C VAL A 274 -14.92 -5.26 -2.52
N ASN A 275 -15.37 -5.78 -3.67
CA ASN A 275 -15.80 -4.98 -4.82
C ASN A 275 -17.33 -4.97 -4.92
N PRO A 276 -17.98 -3.83 -5.22
CA PRO A 276 -19.44 -3.76 -5.33
C PRO A 276 -20.02 -4.50 -6.54
N THR A 277 -19.23 -4.72 -7.60
CA THR A 277 -19.62 -5.45 -8.82
C THR A 277 -18.41 -6.13 -9.48
N LEU A 278 -18.68 -7.09 -10.36
CA LEU A 278 -17.66 -7.70 -11.23
C LEU A 278 -16.98 -6.66 -12.14
N ASP A 279 -17.72 -5.65 -12.61
CA ASP A 279 -17.18 -4.59 -13.47
C ASP A 279 -16.24 -3.62 -12.72
N HIS A 280 -16.45 -3.44 -11.40
CA HIS A 280 -15.48 -2.71 -10.56
C HIS A 280 -14.14 -3.47 -10.47
N TYR A 281 -14.19 -4.80 -10.28
CA TYR A 281 -13.01 -5.65 -10.29
C TYR A 281 -12.33 -5.68 -11.68
N ARG A 282 -13.09 -5.79 -12.77
CA ARG A 282 -12.58 -5.62 -14.16
C ARG A 282 -11.90 -4.26 -14.33
N GLY A 283 -12.47 -3.17 -13.79
CA GLY A 283 -11.89 -1.84 -13.82
C GLY A 283 -10.55 -1.72 -13.08
N LYS A 284 -10.43 -2.34 -11.89
CA LYS A 284 -9.18 -2.47 -11.12
C LYS A 284 -8.08 -3.15 -11.96
N LEU A 285 -8.40 -4.25 -12.64
CA LEU A 285 -7.45 -4.94 -13.51
C LEU A 285 -7.11 -4.12 -14.77
N ALA A 286 -8.09 -3.48 -15.42
CA ALA A 286 -7.86 -2.65 -16.61
C ALA A 286 -6.97 -1.43 -16.32
N ALA A 287 -7.11 -0.80 -15.15
CA ALA A 287 -6.21 0.28 -14.71
C ALA A 287 -4.77 -0.22 -14.49
N SER A 288 -4.60 -1.44 -13.95
CA SER A 288 -3.30 -2.08 -13.82
C SER A 288 -2.69 -2.44 -15.18
N LYS A 289 -3.50 -2.89 -16.15
CA LYS A 289 -3.06 -3.19 -17.53
C LYS A 289 -2.56 -1.93 -18.24
N ALA A 290 -3.31 -0.83 -18.14
CA ALA A 290 -2.90 0.46 -18.70
C ALA A 290 -1.59 0.96 -18.09
N SER A 291 -1.48 0.93 -16.75
CA SER A 291 -0.28 1.35 -16.02
C SER A 291 0.97 0.53 -16.36
N PHE A 292 0.80 -0.76 -16.68
CA PHE A 292 1.88 -1.61 -17.20
C PHE A 292 2.25 -1.20 -18.63
N ASN A 293 1.27 -1.07 -19.52
CA ASN A 293 1.50 -0.75 -20.94
C ASN A 293 2.22 0.60 -21.10
N ASP A 294 1.88 1.62 -20.30
CA ASP A 294 2.55 2.92 -20.33
C ASP A 294 4.07 2.80 -20.06
N VAL A 295 4.48 1.87 -19.18
CA VAL A 295 5.90 1.58 -18.91
C VAL A 295 6.49 0.68 -20.00
N TRP A 296 5.79 -0.39 -20.40
CA TRP A 296 6.27 -1.33 -21.41
C TRP A 296 6.54 -0.66 -22.76
N GLU A 297 5.61 0.16 -23.26
CA GLU A 297 5.79 0.93 -24.50
C GLU A 297 6.98 1.91 -24.44
N THR A 298 7.36 2.35 -23.23
CA THR A 298 8.54 3.20 -23.02
C THR A 298 9.85 2.40 -23.08
N VAL A 299 9.90 1.18 -22.52
CA VAL A 299 11.17 0.42 -22.32
C VAL A 299 11.39 -0.73 -23.30
N LYS A 300 10.38 -1.22 -24.02
CA LYS A 300 10.49 -2.42 -24.88
C LYS A 300 11.64 -2.37 -25.89
N ASN A 301 11.90 -1.19 -26.47
CA ASN A 301 12.96 -0.96 -27.45
C ASN A 301 14.37 -1.07 -26.85
N GLU A 302 14.50 -1.07 -25.52
CA GLU A 302 15.75 -1.32 -24.78
C GLU A 302 15.78 -2.76 -24.26
N VAL A 303 14.65 -3.26 -23.75
CA VAL A 303 14.52 -4.61 -23.16
C VAL A 303 14.63 -5.73 -24.20
N GLU A 304 13.92 -5.64 -25.33
CA GLU A 304 13.92 -6.70 -26.36
C GLU A 304 15.31 -6.92 -26.96
N PRO A 305 16.10 -5.88 -27.32
CA PRO A 305 17.50 -6.07 -27.73
C PRO A 305 18.39 -6.60 -26.61
N ALA A 306 18.20 -6.16 -25.35
CA ALA A 306 19.04 -6.59 -24.23
C ALA A 306 18.95 -8.11 -23.95
N ILE A 307 17.78 -8.72 -24.17
CA ILE A 307 17.59 -10.18 -24.04
C ILE A 307 17.65 -10.94 -25.37
N SER A 308 17.98 -10.28 -26.49
CA SER A 308 17.93 -10.87 -27.84
C SER A 308 18.81 -12.11 -28.05
N GLN A 309 19.86 -12.27 -27.24
CA GLN A 309 20.76 -13.44 -27.25
C GLN A 309 20.41 -14.50 -26.19
N ASN A 310 19.40 -14.26 -25.36
CA ASN A 310 18.98 -15.13 -24.27
C ASN A 310 17.54 -15.64 -24.49
N GLU A 311 17.42 -16.76 -25.22
CA GLU A 311 16.14 -17.42 -25.53
C GLU A 311 15.34 -17.78 -24.28
N ALA A 312 16.00 -18.15 -23.18
CA ALA A 312 15.32 -18.41 -21.91
C ALA A 312 14.62 -17.14 -21.41
N GLN A 313 15.33 -16.02 -21.30
CA GLN A 313 14.74 -14.74 -20.87
C GLN A 313 13.64 -14.23 -21.83
N GLN A 314 13.75 -14.49 -23.14
CA GLN A 314 12.67 -14.18 -24.09
C GLN A 314 11.40 -14.99 -23.81
N ASN A 315 11.54 -16.30 -23.54
CA ASN A 315 10.42 -17.15 -23.15
C ASN A 315 9.82 -16.75 -21.79
N LEU A 316 10.65 -16.37 -20.81
CA LEU A 316 10.17 -15.82 -19.54
C LEU A 316 9.38 -14.51 -19.74
N LEU A 317 9.94 -13.54 -20.49
CA LEU A 317 9.24 -12.29 -20.80
C LEU A 317 7.91 -12.55 -21.52
N LYS A 318 7.88 -13.46 -22.49
CA LYS A 318 6.67 -13.87 -23.21
C LYS A 318 5.62 -14.50 -22.30
N ASN A 319 6.02 -15.39 -21.38
CA ASN A 319 5.12 -15.95 -20.35
C ASN A 319 4.52 -14.83 -19.47
N ALA A 320 5.33 -13.83 -19.13
CA ALA A 320 4.93 -12.73 -18.26
C ALA A 320 4.03 -11.70 -18.95
N LEU A 321 4.30 -11.36 -20.22
CA LEU A 321 3.43 -10.51 -21.05
C LEU A 321 2.05 -11.15 -21.25
N GLN A 322 1.97 -12.46 -21.42
CA GLN A 322 0.69 -13.19 -21.49
C GLN A 322 -0.17 -13.07 -20.23
N ILE A 323 0.40 -12.73 -19.06
CA ILE A 323 -0.39 -12.41 -17.87
C ILE A 323 -1.18 -11.13 -18.15
N VAL A 324 -0.50 -10.09 -18.63
CA VAL A 324 -1.07 -8.76 -18.88
C VAL A 324 -2.02 -8.76 -20.08
N GLU A 325 -1.71 -9.50 -21.15
CA GLU A 325 -2.59 -9.65 -22.32
C GLU A 325 -3.99 -10.14 -21.92
N LYS A 326 -4.08 -11.12 -21.01
CA LYS A 326 -5.32 -11.72 -20.50
C LYS A 326 -6.14 -10.79 -19.58
N MET A 327 -5.53 -9.74 -19.02
CA MET A 327 -6.27 -8.74 -18.24
C MET A 327 -7.30 -8.02 -19.11
N PRO A 328 -8.45 -7.59 -18.58
CA PRO A 328 -9.42 -6.80 -19.33
C PRO A 328 -8.83 -5.44 -19.71
N THR A 329 -9.22 -4.90 -20.86
CA THR A 329 -8.80 -3.55 -21.30
C THR A 329 -9.80 -2.47 -20.88
N THR A 330 -11.02 -2.84 -20.49
CA THR A 330 -12.10 -1.94 -20.05
C THR A 330 -12.81 -2.52 -18.82
N ALA A 331 -13.45 -1.67 -18.02
CA ALA A 331 -14.30 -2.12 -16.91
C ALA A 331 -15.59 -2.80 -17.41
N ALA A 332 -16.11 -2.36 -18.56
CA ALA A 332 -17.37 -2.81 -19.15
C ALA A 332 -17.22 -4.17 -19.85
N GLY A 333 -17.25 -5.25 -19.05
CA GLY A 333 -17.73 -6.54 -19.55
C GLY A 333 -19.26 -6.57 -19.62
N GLY A 334 -19.82 -7.63 -20.20
CA GLY A 334 -21.27 -7.76 -20.34
C GLY A 334 -22.02 -7.88 -19.00
N ASN A 335 -23.17 -7.20 -18.94
CA ASN A 335 -24.25 -7.25 -17.95
C ASN A 335 -23.82 -7.32 -16.46
N PRO A 336 -24.12 -6.33 -15.60
CA PRO A 336 -23.65 -6.29 -14.20
C PRO A 336 -24.10 -7.45 -13.30
N PHE A 337 -25.02 -8.32 -13.76
CA PHE A 337 -25.46 -9.55 -13.10
C PHE A 337 -24.79 -10.84 -13.59
N GLY A 338 -23.84 -10.74 -14.54
CA GLY A 338 -23.23 -11.88 -15.22
C GLY A 338 -24.04 -12.33 -16.43
N GLY A 339 -23.40 -12.36 -17.60
CA GLY A 339 -24.00 -12.88 -18.83
C GLY A 339 -23.12 -12.64 -20.05
N PRO A 340 -23.11 -13.54 -21.05
CA PRO A 340 -22.26 -13.40 -22.22
C PRO A 340 -22.71 -12.22 -23.10
N VAL A 341 -21.80 -11.27 -23.34
CA VAL A 341 -21.96 -10.26 -24.40
C VAL A 341 -21.77 -10.93 -25.76
N ALA A 342 -22.78 -10.81 -26.61
CA ALA A 342 -22.68 -11.24 -28.01
C ALA A 342 -21.54 -10.49 -28.72
N GLY A 343 -20.59 -11.23 -29.28
CA GLY A 343 -19.52 -10.69 -30.14
C GLY A 343 -18.13 -10.50 -29.50
N GLN A 344 -17.93 -10.66 -28.19
CA GLN A 344 -16.60 -10.48 -27.55
C GLN A 344 -16.22 -11.63 -26.59
N ALA A 345 -16.51 -12.88 -26.97
CA ALA A 345 -16.43 -14.04 -26.08
C ALA A 345 -15.03 -14.50 -25.60
N GLN A 346 -13.93 -13.87 -26.04
CA GLN A 346 -12.55 -14.31 -25.75
C GLN A 346 -11.60 -13.23 -25.16
N LEU A 347 -11.89 -11.94 -25.33
CA LEU A 347 -10.99 -10.86 -24.91
C LEU A 347 -11.48 -10.20 -23.64
N GLY A 348 -10.94 -10.62 -22.49
CA GLY A 348 -11.34 -10.11 -21.17
C GLY A 348 -12.18 -11.08 -20.34
N GLN A 349 -11.98 -12.41 -20.49
CA GLN A 349 -12.39 -13.38 -19.47
C GLN A 349 -11.54 -13.20 -18.20
N VAL A 350 -11.85 -12.14 -17.44
CA VAL A 350 -11.70 -12.17 -15.98
C VAL A 350 -12.55 -13.33 -15.50
N ASP A 351 -11.91 -14.35 -14.94
CA ASP A 351 -12.60 -15.54 -14.48
C ASP A 351 -13.59 -15.17 -13.36
N GLU A 352 -14.87 -15.41 -13.61
CA GLU A 352 -15.95 -15.18 -12.65
C GLU A 352 -15.85 -16.16 -11.47
N SER A 353 -15.22 -17.33 -11.67
CA SER A 353 -14.79 -18.21 -10.58
C SER A 353 -13.76 -17.50 -9.72
N ALA A 354 -12.66 -16.97 -10.28
CA ALA A 354 -11.66 -16.23 -9.50
C ALA A 354 -12.26 -15.05 -8.71
N PHE A 355 -13.17 -14.28 -9.32
CA PHE A 355 -13.87 -13.18 -8.60
C PHE A 355 -14.60 -13.66 -7.33
N LYS A 356 -15.23 -14.83 -7.37
CA LYS A 356 -16.03 -15.40 -6.27
C LYS A 356 -15.24 -16.33 -5.33
N ASN A 357 -14.20 -16.98 -5.83
CA ASN A 357 -13.57 -18.15 -5.20
C ASN A 357 -12.09 -17.95 -4.86
N MET A 358 -11.39 -16.98 -5.46
CA MET A 358 -9.98 -16.70 -5.13
C MET A 358 -9.90 -16.03 -3.75
N TRP A 359 -9.54 -16.82 -2.73
CA TRP A 359 -9.32 -16.32 -1.37
C TRP A 359 -7.91 -15.76 -1.20
N ASN A 360 -7.78 -14.71 -0.40
CA ASN A 360 -6.54 -14.00 -0.18
C ASN A 360 -6.40 -13.69 1.31
N PHE A 361 -5.29 -14.11 1.90
CA PHE A 361 -4.95 -13.85 3.29
C PHE A 361 -3.83 -12.81 3.35
N ASN A 362 -4.17 -11.57 3.67
CA ASN A 362 -3.18 -10.57 4.06
C ASN A 362 -2.87 -10.74 5.55
N LEU A 363 -1.61 -11.01 5.87
CA LEU A 363 -1.14 -11.23 7.23
C LEU A 363 -0.90 -9.91 7.98
N ALA A 364 -0.91 -10.01 9.31
CA ALA A 364 -0.38 -8.95 10.17
C ALA A 364 1.15 -9.06 10.24
N ASP A 365 1.81 -7.94 10.59
CA ASP A 365 3.19 -7.92 11.07
C ASP A 365 3.28 -8.77 12.36
N ALA A 366 4.31 -9.62 12.45
CA ALA A 366 4.42 -10.65 13.49
C ALA A 366 4.44 -10.12 14.94
N ALA A 367 4.77 -8.85 15.17
CA ALA A 367 4.66 -8.23 16.49
C ALA A 367 3.20 -8.02 16.96
N PHE A 368 2.26 -8.04 16.01
CA PHE A 368 0.84 -7.77 16.25
C PHE A 368 -0.06 -8.99 16.05
N GLY A 369 0.28 -9.94 15.17
CA GLY A 369 -0.58 -11.09 14.94
C GLY A 369 -0.06 -12.13 13.96
N TRP A 370 -0.87 -13.18 13.78
CA TRP A 370 -0.59 -14.31 12.89
C TRP A 370 -1.88 -15.02 12.45
N LEU A 371 -1.74 -15.85 11.43
CA LEU A 371 -2.75 -16.81 10.96
C LEU A 371 -2.20 -18.22 11.23
N VAL A 372 -3.07 -19.18 11.55
CA VAL A 372 -2.75 -20.62 11.51
C VAL A 372 -3.71 -21.28 10.53
N LEU A 373 -3.16 -22.09 9.63
CA LEU A 373 -3.92 -23.07 8.84
C LEU A 373 -3.93 -24.37 9.65
N GLU A 374 -5.11 -24.82 10.06
CA GLU A 374 -5.29 -26.07 10.81
C GLU A 374 -5.77 -27.17 9.85
N ILE A 375 -4.93 -28.17 9.62
CA ILE A 375 -5.10 -29.14 8.53
C ILE A 375 -5.39 -30.52 9.10
N GLN A 376 -6.59 -31.03 8.80
CA GLN A 376 -7.08 -32.32 9.29
C GLN A 376 -8.14 -32.89 8.34
N ASP A 377 -8.12 -34.21 8.15
CA ASP A 377 -9.12 -34.98 7.38
C ASP A 377 -9.41 -34.40 5.99
N GLY A 378 -8.36 -33.93 5.30
CA GLY A 378 -8.46 -33.32 3.96
C GLY A 378 -9.05 -31.90 3.93
N ARG A 379 -9.15 -31.22 5.08
CA ARG A 379 -9.72 -29.87 5.22
C ARG A 379 -8.70 -28.89 5.80
N ILE A 380 -8.89 -27.60 5.48
CA ILE A 380 -8.12 -26.48 6.03
C ILE A 380 -9.06 -25.58 6.83
N GLY A 381 -8.92 -25.58 8.15
CA GLY A 381 -9.47 -24.57 9.05
C GLY A 381 -8.53 -23.36 9.15
N THR A 382 -9.04 -22.22 9.62
CA THR A 382 -8.22 -21.00 9.83
C THR A 382 -8.46 -20.39 11.21
N GLU A 383 -7.37 -20.08 11.91
CA GLU A 383 -7.37 -19.38 13.21
C GLU A 383 -6.51 -18.12 13.08
N MET A 384 -7.10 -16.93 13.22
CA MET A 384 -6.36 -15.66 13.16
C MET A 384 -6.34 -14.98 14.53
N ARG A 385 -5.15 -14.59 14.99
CA ARG A 385 -4.93 -13.85 16.24
C ARG A 385 -4.24 -12.52 15.94
N ALA A 386 -4.77 -11.43 16.47
CA ALA A 386 -4.23 -10.09 16.23
C ALA A 386 -4.53 -9.10 17.38
N GLN A 387 -3.61 -8.18 17.65
CA GLN A 387 -3.69 -7.16 18.70
C GLN A 387 -3.11 -5.81 18.22
N GLY A 388 -3.64 -4.69 18.71
CA GLY A 388 -3.15 -3.38 18.26
C GLY A 388 -4.04 -2.17 18.59
N PHE A 389 -5.31 -2.37 18.94
CA PHE A 389 -6.16 -1.31 19.51
C PHE A 389 -5.89 -1.15 21.02
N ASN A 390 -5.50 0.06 21.44
CA ASN A 390 -5.25 0.39 22.85
C ASN A 390 -6.16 1.54 23.32
N PHE A 391 -7.10 1.23 24.21
CA PHE A 391 -8.08 2.19 24.76
C PHE A 391 -7.74 2.71 26.17
N SER A 392 -6.60 2.31 26.75
CA SER A 392 -6.20 2.70 28.13
C SER A 392 -6.14 4.22 28.35
N HIS A 393 -5.76 4.98 27.31
CA HIS A 393 -5.77 6.44 27.28
C HIS A 393 -7.12 7.08 27.66
N ARG A 394 -8.24 6.35 27.49
CA ARG A 394 -9.58 6.82 27.86
C ARG A 394 -9.81 6.81 29.38
N GLY A 395 -9.18 5.89 30.10
CA GLY A 395 -9.25 5.83 31.57
C GLY A 395 -8.35 6.87 32.25
N ALA A 396 -7.19 7.17 31.67
CA ALA A 396 -6.20 8.08 32.25
C ALA A 396 -6.74 9.51 32.53
N LYS A 397 -7.70 9.99 31.74
CA LYS A 397 -8.30 11.34 31.88
C LYS A 397 -9.27 11.48 33.05
N ALA A 398 -9.50 10.41 33.83
CA ALA A 398 -10.20 10.47 35.12
C ALA A 398 -9.26 10.70 36.33
N ALA A 399 -7.94 10.56 36.17
CA ALA A 399 -6.98 10.83 37.23
C ALA A 399 -6.72 12.34 37.37
N VAL A 400 -7.14 12.93 38.49
CA VAL A 400 -6.76 14.31 38.83
C VAL A 400 -5.25 14.33 39.14
N PRO A 401 -4.45 15.21 38.51
CA PRO A 401 -3.02 15.29 38.80
C PRO A 401 -2.80 15.78 40.23
N VAL A 402 -2.36 14.88 41.11
CA VAL A 402 -1.86 15.23 42.44
C VAL A 402 -0.52 15.94 42.26
N PRO A 403 -0.31 17.16 42.79
CA PRO A 403 0.95 17.86 42.63
C PRO A 403 2.04 17.19 43.48
N SER A 404 2.98 16.54 42.81
CA SER A 404 4.22 16.06 43.42
C SER A 404 5.06 17.24 43.91
N GLY A 405 5.30 17.34 45.23
CA GLY A 405 6.28 18.28 45.77
C GLY A 405 7.71 17.94 45.34
N PRO A 406 8.66 18.88 45.48
CA PRO A 406 10.05 18.66 45.07
C PRO A 406 10.70 17.56 45.91
N ALA A 407 11.26 16.55 45.24
CA ALA A 407 11.98 15.46 45.89
C ALA A 407 13.36 15.96 46.38
N GLY A 408 13.60 15.92 47.69
CA GLY A 408 14.93 16.10 48.26
C GLY A 408 15.81 14.87 48.03
N ALA A 409 17.11 15.08 47.85
CA ALA A 409 18.07 13.98 47.72
C ALA A 409 18.25 13.23 49.04
N GLY A 410 18.29 11.89 48.98
CA GLY A 410 18.53 11.01 50.12
C GLY A 410 19.10 9.67 49.66
N ASN A 411 20.04 9.11 50.43
CA ASN A 411 20.85 7.97 50.00
C ASN A 411 20.05 6.66 49.87
N LEU A 412 20.39 5.86 48.85
CA LEU A 412 20.00 4.46 48.72
C LEU A 412 21.13 3.53 49.20
N PRO A 413 20.88 2.58 50.12
CA PRO A 413 21.80 1.46 50.40
C PRO A 413 21.77 0.42 49.27
N ALA A 414 22.87 -0.32 49.10
CA ALA A 414 23.00 -1.38 48.09
C ALA A 414 22.35 -2.72 48.52
N PRO A 415 21.87 -3.55 47.56
CA PRO A 415 21.26 -4.86 47.84
C PRO A 415 22.30 -5.97 48.07
N ALA A 416 21.89 -7.03 48.77
CA ALA A 416 22.68 -8.24 49.04
C ALA A 416 22.09 -9.50 48.33
N PRO A 417 22.87 -10.60 48.18
CA PRO A 417 22.46 -11.76 47.37
C PRO A 417 21.43 -12.71 48.06
N PRO A 418 20.79 -13.63 47.31
CA PRO A 418 19.66 -14.42 47.78
C PRO A 418 20.03 -15.75 48.47
N SER A 419 19.11 -16.25 49.30
CA SER A 419 19.10 -17.62 49.87
C SER A 419 17.80 -18.37 49.53
N THR A 420 17.73 -19.68 49.82
CA THR A 420 16.88 -20.64 49.09
C THR A 420 15.71 -21.26 49.90
N GLN A 421 14.78 -21.87 49.14
CA GLN A 421 13.88 -23.02 49.47
C GLN A 421 12.49 -22.84 50.15
N THR A 422 11.47 -23.28 49.38
CA THR A 422 10.32 -24.17 49.71
C THR A 422 9.01 -23.73 50.43
N THR A 423 7.89 -24.07 49.74
CA THR A 423 6.56 -24.60 50.21
C THR A 423 5.56 -23.75 51.04
N ALA A 424 4.52 -23.24 50.34
CA ALA A 424 3.04 -23.36 50.49
C ALA A 424 2.35 -23.77 51.84
N PRO A 425 1.02 -23.55 52.08
CA PRO A 425 -0.08 -22.98 51.24
C PRO A 425 -0.88 -21.82 51.95
N PRO A 426 -2.11 -21.38 51.54
CA PRO A 426 -2.72 -20.08 51.95
C PRO A 426 -3.95 -20.16 52.92
N PRO A 427 -4.49 -18.99 53.35
CA PRO A 427 -5.96 -18.80 53.39
C PRO A 427 -6.44 -17.42 52.82
N THR A 428 -7.68 -17.02 53.13
CA THR A 428 -8.52 -16.09 52.32
C THR A 428 -9.02 -14.82 53.04
N SER A 429 -9.52 -13.84 52.26
CA SER A 429 -10.84 -13.15 52.40
C SER A 429 -10.94 -11.59 52.38
N ARG A 430 -11.71 -11.10 51.39
CA ARG A 430 -12.78 -10.05 51.38
C ARG A 430 -12.77 -8.78 52.28
N GLN A 431 -12.68 -7.62 51.58
CA GLN A 431 -13.68 -6.52 51.51
C GLN A 431 -13.73 -5.39 52.61
N PRO A 432 -14.56 -4.30 52.52
CA PRO A 432 -13.97 -2.93 52.52
C PRO A 432 -14.71 -1.82 53.34
N SER A 433 -14.14 -0.60 53.37
CA SER A 433 -14.82 0.67 53.70
C SER A 433 -13.95 1.90 53.33
N SER A 434 -14.38 3.13 53.65
CA SER A 434 -15.15 4.04 52.78
C SER A 434 -15.10 5.51 53.30
N GLN A 435 -15.72 6.47 52.58
CA GLN A 435 -16.02 7.87 52.99
C GLN A 435 -14.98 9.01 52.74
N ALA A 436 -15.50 10.24 52.64
CA ALA A 436 -14.91 11.55 52.27
C ALA A 436 -15.92 12.69 52.67
N PRO A 437 -15.71 14.03 52.50
CA PRO A 437 -14.57 14.79 51.92
C PRO A 437 -13.78 15.62 52.97
N PRO A 438 -13.90 16.97 53.26
CA PRO A 438 -14.77 18.07 52.77
C PRO A 438 -13.98 19.25 52.09
N LYS A 439 -14.32 20.52 52.38
CA LYS A 439 -13.76 21.84 51.93
C LYS A 439 -14.36 22.96 52.85
N PRO A 440 -14.19 24.31 52.69
CA PRO A 440 -13.46 25.15 51.71
C PRO A 440 -12.61 26.33 52.30
N ALA A 441 -11.94 27.14 51.45
CA ALA A 441 -11.69 28.60 51.62
C ALA A 441 -11.15 29.25 50.30
N VAL A 442 -11.20 30.59 50.15
CA VAL A 442 -10.78 31.36 48.94
C VAL A 442 -10.32 32.79 49.30
N ALA A 443 -9.30 33.34 48.60
CA ALA A 443 -9.02 34.79 48.53
C ALA A 443 -8.19 35.20 47.28
N THR A 444 -8.35 36.44 46.79
CA THR A 444 -7.58 37.12 45.72
C THR A 444 -7.64 38.64 45.96
N PRO A 445 -6.65 39.49 45.56
CA PRO A 445 -6.88 40.36 44.37
C PRO A 445 -5.65 40.97 43.60
N LEU A 446 -5.85 41.15 42.28
CA LEU A 446 -5.48 42.29 41.39
C LEU A 446 -4.01 42.66 40.97
N PRO A 447 -3.82 43.39 39.81
CA PRO A 447 -2.52 43.65 39.14
C PRO A 447 -2.15 45.15 38.95
N PRO A 448 -1.01 45.48 38.29
CA PRO A 448 -1.01 46.01 36.89
C PRO A 448 0.16 45.40 36.04
N ALA A 449 0.76 45.90 34.93
CA ALA A 449 0.69 47.11 34.07
C ALA A 449 1.21 46.79 32.62
N LYS A 450 1.16 47.72 31.64
CA LYS A 450 1.77 47.58 30.28
C LYS A 450 1.93 48.91 29.49
N PRO A 451 3.00 49.09 28.68
CA PRO A 451 3.00 49.97 27.47
C PRO A 451 3.64 49.30 26.21
N ALA A 452 4.47 49.98 25.40
CA ALA A 452 4.14 50.42 24.02
C ALA A 452 5.36 50.43 23.05
N THR A 453 5.24 50.99 21.83
CA THR A 453 6.26 51.11 20.74
C THR A 453 6.24 52.51 20.06
N PRO A 454 7.25 52.87 19.23
CA PRO A 454 6.98 53.43 17.87
C PRO A 454 8.04 53.14 16.74
N GLN A 455 7.88 53.76 15.55
CA GLN A 455 8.65 53.64 14.25
C GLN A 455 8.70 55.05 13.52
N PRO A 456 9.08 55.33 12.21
CA PRO A 456 9.23 54.53 10.95
C PRO A 456 10.44 54.97 10.01
N THR A 457 10.27 55.03 8.66
CA THR A 457 11.11 55.65 7.53
C THR A 457 12.26 54.83 6.88
N ALA A 458 12.68 55.01 5.59
CA ALA A 458 12.10 55.54 4.31
C ALA A 458 13.01 55.17 3.06
N THR A 459 12.63 55.46 1.79
CA THR A 459 13.22 54.82 0.56
C THR A 459 13.24 55.66 -0.76
N PRO A 460 14.33 55.64 -1.59
CA PRO A 460 14.38 56.17 -2.99
C PRO A 460 15.07 55.26 -4.08
N ALA A 461 15.12 55.70 -5.36
CA ALA A 461 15.81 55.14 -6.58
C ALA A 461 15.92 56.29 -7.67
N PRO A 462 16.12 56.13 -9.02
CA PRO A 462 16.69 55.07 -9.91
C PRO A 462 17.96 55.47 -10.78
N PRO A 463 17.93 55.82 -12.12
CA PRO A 463 17.94 55.00 -13.38
C PRO A 463 19.13 55.21 -14.40
N ALA A 464 19.30 54.35 -15.45
CA ALA A 464 19.79 54.66 -16.85
C ALA A 464 20.10 53.40 -17.75
N VAL A 465 19.96 53.50 -19.10
CA VAL A 465 20.02 52.47 -20.21
C VAL A 465 20.20 53.23 -21.59
N PRO A 466 20.60 52.73 -22.83
CA PRO A 466 20.93 51.40 -23.44
C PRO A 466 22.42 51.37 -24.02
N PRO A 467 22.86 51.10 -25.31
CA PRO A 467 22.34 50.39 -26.54
C PRO A 467 23.31 49.61 -27.53
N LYS A 468 22.71 48.76 -28.41
CA LYS A 468 22.90 48.55 -29.91
C LYS A 468 23.98 47.68 -30.65
N ASP A 469 23.50 47.15 -31.80
CA ASP A 469 24.12 46.71 -33.11
C ASP A 469 25.05 45.46 -33.18
N GLU A 470 25.18 44.63 -34.24
CA GLU A 470 24.45 44.43 -35.54
C GLU A 470 24.63 42.97 -36.13
N ARG A 471 24.21 42.68 -37.39
CA ARG A 471 24.26 41.35 -38.09
C ARG A 471 25.07 41.41 -39.40
N PRO A 472 25.65 40.31 -39.96
CA PRO A 472 25.13 39.76 -41.24
C PRO A 472 25.39 38.24 -41.49
N ALA A 473 25.03 37.72 -42.69
CA ALA A 473 25.35 36.37 -43.20
C ALA A 473 25.26 36.28 -44.76
N PRO A 474 25.94 35.32 -45.43
CA PRO A 474 25.63 34.82 -46.79
C PRO A 474 25.17 33.32 -46.77
N ALA A 475 24.31 32.75 -47.63
CA ALA A 475 24.15 32.76 -49.12
C ALA A 475 25.17 31.84 -49.84
N ALA A 476 24.87 31.00 -50.85
CA ALA A 476 23.61 30.55 -51.55
C ALA A 476 23.86 29.09 -52.11
N ALA A 477 23.22 28.45 -53.11
CA ALA A 477 22.24 28.75 -54.18
C ALA A 477 21.63 27.43 -54.78
N ASN A 478 20.79 27.54 -55.84
CA ASN A 478 20.22 26.47 -56.72
C ASN A 478 19.17 25.50 -56.09
N GLY A 479 18.17 24.97 -56.80
CA GLY A 479 17.68 25.16 -58.18
C GLY A 479 16.35 24.40 -58.42
N SER A 480 15.53 24.77 -59.41
CA SER A 480 14.08 24.43 -59.44
C SER A 480 13.57 23.61 -60.64
N ALA A 481 12.67 22.64 -60.41
CA ALA A 481 11.49 22.34 -61.25
C ALA A 481 10.53 21.30 -60.60
N HIS A 482 9.22 21.61 -60.60
CA HIS A 482 8.02 20.75 -60.41
C HIS A 482 8.09 19.38 -59.69
N GLY A 483 7.24 19.20 -58.68
CA GLY A 483 6.82 17.90 -58.15
C GLY A 483 5.30 17.82 -57.95
N PRO A 484 4.79 16.78 -57.27
CA PRO A 484 3.63 16.86 -56.38
C PRO A 484 4.05 16.93 -54.90
N ASP A 485 3.12 17.25 -54.00
CA ASP A 485 3.39 17.65 -52.62
C ASP A 485 4.04 16.56 -51.72
N PRO A 486 5.16 16.86 -51.03
CA PRO A 486 5.75 15.97 -50.04
C PRO A 486 5.24 16.23 -48.61
N VAL A 487 4.70 15.16 -48.03
CA VAL A 487 4.47 14.84 -46.60
C VAL A 487 5.20 15.76 -45.59
N SER A 488 4.45 16.42 -44.72
CA SER A 488 5.01 17.24 -43.63
C SER A 488 5.62 16.37 -42.52
N SER A 489 6.96 16.35 -42.45
CA SER A 489 7.66 15.87 -41.26
C SER A 489 7.47 16.86 -40.10
N PRO A 490 7.21 16.41 -38.86
CA PRO A 490 6.92 17.32 -37.75
C PRO A 490 8.16 18.14 -37.34
N ALA A 491 7.95 19.43 -37.12
CA ALA A 491 8.99 20.35 -36.65
C ALA A 491 9.57 19.93 -35.28
N PRO A 492 10.84 20.30 -34.97
CA PRO A 492 11.46 19.98 -33.69
C PRO A 492 10.66 20.55 -32.52
N LYS A 493 10.48 19.74 -31.46
CA LYS A 493 9.74 20.14 -30.26
C LYS A 493 10.55 21.15 -29.45
N THR A 494 9.95 22.31 -29.15
CA THR A 494 10.46 23.27 -28.16
C THR A 494 10.73 22.55 -26.83
N PRO A 495 11.91 22.70 -26.19
CA PRO A 495 12.15 22.12 -24.88
C PRO A 495 11.17 22.68 -23.86
N ALA A 496 10.66 21.82 -22.96
CA ALA A 496 9.50 22.16 -22.14
C ALA A 496 9.74 23.30 -21.14
N GLN A 497 10.99 23.57 -20.78
CA GLN A 497 11.41 24.71 -19.96
C GLN A 497 11.24 26.07 -20.66
N ASP A 498 11.30 26.08 -22.00
CA ASP A 498 11.32 27.28 -22.85
C ASP A 498 9.91 27.65 -23.37
N ILE A 499 8.87 26.92 -22.93
CA ILE A 499 7.49 27.14 -23.37
C ILE A 499 6.87 28.36 -22.65
N ILE A 500 6.79 29.48 -23.37
CA ILE A 500 5.94 30.60 -23.01
C ILE A 500 4.48 30.22 -23.32
N GLY A 501 3.69 29.89 -22.30
CA GLY A 501 2.33 29.41 -22.53
C GLY A 501 1.37 29.44 -21.35
N LEU A 502 0.11 29.10 -21.63
CA LEU A 502 -0.97 28.96 -20.66
C LEU A 502 -1.37 27.48 -20.54
N PHE A 503 -1.37 26.97 -19.31
CA PHE A 503 -1.84 25.65 -18.95
C PHE A 503 -3.35 25.65 -18.73
N ILE A 504 -4.07 24.77 -19.40
CA ILE A 504 -5.53 24.74 -19.41
C ILE A 504 -6.03 23.33 -19.03
N MET A 505 -6.84 23.28 -17.98
CA MET A 505 -7.48 22.07 -17.45
C MET A 505 -8.94 22.01 -17.88
N ASN A 506 -9.52 20.80 -17.87
CA ASN A 506 -10.96 20.55 -18.10
C ASN A 506 -11.46 20.98 -19.50
N VAL A 507 -10.73 20.63 -20.56
CA VAL A 507 -11.09 20.93 -21.96
C VAL A 507 -10.91 19.68 -22.81
N SER A 508 -11.91 19.33 -23.64
CA SER A 508 -11.91 18.07 -24.39
C SER A 508 -11.14 18.13 -25.72
N SER A 509 -11.23 19.25 -26.44
CA SER A 509 -10.69 19.38 -27.81
C SER A 509 -9.78 20.61 -27.98
N ASP A 510 -9.00 20.66 -29.07
CA ASP A 510 -8.10 21.78 -29.37
C ASP A 510 -8.86 23.01 -29.92
N GLU A 511 -10.06 22.79 -30.44
CA GLU A 511 -11.00 23.81 -30.92
C GLU A 511 -11.62 24.53 -29.72
N GLN A 512 -12.20 23.76 -28.78
CA GLN A 512 -12.72 24.27 -27.51
C GLN A 512 -11.63 25.03 -26.71
N THR A 513 -10.36 24.66 -26.89
CA THR A 513 -9.22 25.35 -26.26
C THR A 513 -8.94 26.71 -26.87
N ARG A 514 -9.06 26.85 -28.20
CA ARG A 514 -8.91 28.13 -28.91
C ARG A 514 -10.13 29.04 -28.75
N GLU A 515 -11.31 28.46 -28.52
CA GLU A 515 -12.56 29.18 -28.26
C GLU A 515 -12.65 29.85 -26.88
N LEU A 516 -11.69 29.57 -25.98
CA LEU A 516 -11.55 30.32 -24.73
C LEU A 516 -11.00 31.74 -24.92
N PHE A 517 -10.40 32.04 -26.08
CA PHE A 517 -9.72 33.30 -26.36
C PHE A 517 -10.45 34.11 -27.43
N ASP A 518 -10.60 35.41 -27.18
CA ASP A 518 -11.08 36.38 -28.19
C ASP A 518 -10.13 36.44 -29.40
N GLY A 519 -10.64 36.88 -30.55
CA GLY A 519 -9.94 36.80 -31.85
C GLY A 519 -8.48 37.25 -31.82
N GLU A 520 -8.21 38.43 -31.25
CA GLU A 520 -6.84 38.98 -31.11
C GLU A 520 -5.89 38.05 -30.36
N HIS A 521 -6.34 37.39 -29.30
CA HIS A 521 -5.52 36.45 -28.52
C HIS A 521 -5.50 35.04 -29.14
N ARG A 522 -6.57 34.65 -29.83
CA ARG A 522 -6.70 33.38 -30.56
C ARG A 522 -5.77 33.29 -31.76
N ASP A 523 -5.58 34.39 -32.48
CA ASP A 523 -4.70 34.46 -33.65
C ASP A 523 -3.20 34.49 -33.26
N ASN A 524 -2.88 34.86 -32.01
CA ASN A 524 -1.53 34.79 -31.45
C ASN A 524 -1.15 33.39 -30.90
N ILE A 525 -2.01 32.39 -31.02
CA ILE A 525 -1.72 31.01 -30.57
C ILE A 525 -0.80 30.31 -31.57
N LEU A 526 0.47 30.12 -31.20
CA LEU A 526 1.44 29.38 -32.02
C LEU A 526 1.13 27.87 -32.08
N LYS A 527 0.72 27.28 -30.95
CA LYS A 527 0.51 25.84 -30.81
C LYS A 527 -0.43 25.53 -29.65
N VAL A 528 -1.25 24.49 -29.81
CA VAL A 528 -1.92 23.79 -28.69
C VAL A 528 -1.23 22.43 -28.56
N GLU A 529 -0.83 22.06 -27.34
CA GLU A 529 -0.12 20.81 -27.06
C GLU A 529 -0.76 20.06 -25.89
N LYS A 530 -1.00 18.75 -26.05
CA LYS A 530 -1.56 17.90 -24.98
C LYS A 530 -0.55 17.73 -23.85
N TRP A 531 -0.96 18.04 -22.61
CA TRP A 531 -0.10 18.02 -21.43
C TRP A 531 -0.65 17.08 -20.34
N GLY A 532 -0.19 15.83 -20.39
CA GLY A 532 -0.78 14.73 -19.63
C GLY A 532 -2.14 14.30 -20.20
N ASN A 533 -2.94 13.58 -19.40
CA ASN A 533 -4.08 12.83 -19.94
C ASN A 533 -5.26 13.73 -20.37
N SER A 534 -5.50 14.85 -19.68
CA SER A 534 -6.73 15.66 -19.77
C SER A 534 -6.52 17.18 -19.83
N ASN A 535 -5.29 17.66 -19.99
CA ASN A 535 -4.96 19.09 -19.98
C ASN A 535 -4.19 19.45 -21.24
N LYS A 536 -4.12 20.74 -21.56
CA LYS A 536 -3.46 21.28 -22.74
C LYS A 536 -2.60 22.49 -22.37
N VAL A 537 -1.62 22.81 -23.20
CA VAL A 537 -0.79 24.02 -23.11
C VAL A 537 -0.92 24.80 -24.41
N VAL A 538 -1.28 26.07 -24.29
CA VAL A 538 -1.38 27.03 -25.40
C VAL A 538 -0.09 27.85 -25.41
N GLN A 539 0.64 27.85 -26.53
CA GLN A 539 1.93 28.50 -26.66
C GLN A 539 1.79 29.85 -27.38
N PHE A 540 2.49 30.87 -26.87
CA PHE A 540 2.54 32.23 -27.41
C PHE A 540 4.00 32.59 -27.77
N LYS A 541 4.19 33.62 -28.60
CA LYS A 541 5.51 34.04 -29.08
C LYS A 541 6.24 34.93 -28.07
N THR A 542 5.50 35.71 -27.29
CA THR A 542 6.04 36.61 -26.26
C THR A 542 5.36 36.44 -24.91
N VAL A 543 6.02 36.89 -23.85
CA VAL A 543 5.49 36.85 -22.47
C VAL A 543 4.29 37.80 -22.34
N GLU A 544 4.37 38.90 -23.07
CA GLU A 544 3.40 39.97 -23.20
C GLU A 544 2.10 39.47 -23.85
N GLU A 545 2.18 38.73 -24.97
CA GLU A 545 1.02 38.05 -25.58
C GLU A 545 0.35 37.07 -24.61
N ARG A 546 1.15 36.23 -23.94
CA ARG A 546 0.66 35.22 -22.98
C ARG A 546 -0.10 35.88 -21.83
N ASP A 547 0.44 36.96 -21.26
CA ASP A 547 -0.15 37.61 -20.10
C ASP A 547 -1.31 38.53 -20.50
N ALA A 548 -1.31 39.13 -21.70
CA ALA A 548 -2.51 39.77 -22.26
C ALA A 548 -3.65 38.76 -22.45
N ALA A 549 -3.38 37.61 -23.07
CA ALA A 549 -4.33 36.52 -23.28
C ALA A 549 -4.81 35.85 -21.98
N LEU A 550 -4.04 35.93 -20.88
CA LEU A 550 -4.50 35.53 -19.55
C LEU A 550 -5.36 36.61 -18.89
N ASN A 551 -5.05 37.88 -19.11
CA ASN A 551 -5.74 38.99 -18.49
C ASN A 551 -7.12 39.26 -19.12
N SER A 552 -7.28 39.04 -20.43
CA SER A 552 -8.57 39.20 -21.14
C SER A 552 -9.66 38.23 -20.67
N LEU A 553 -9.27 37.05 -20.18
CA LEU A 553 -10.21 36.01 -19.77
C LEU A 553 -11.12 36.45 -18.60
N PRO A 554 -12.33 35.88 -18.48
CA PRO A 554 -13.12 35.96 -17.26
C PRO A 554 -12.39 35.42 -16.01
N GLU A 555 -12.57 36.08 -14.86
CA GLU A 555 -11.90 35.73 -13.59
C GLU A 555 -12.27 34.34 -13.05
N ASP A 556 -13.44 33.81 -13.41
CA ASP A 556 -13.88 32.46 -13.06
C ASP A 556 -13.22 31.35 -13.90
N LEU A 557 -12.52 31.72 -14.99
CA LEU A 557 -11.60 30.83 -15.71
C LEU A 557 -10.17 30.91 -15.17
N LYS A 558 -9.79 31.97 -14.44
CA LYS A 558 -8.46 32.13 -13.80
C LYS A 558 -8.45 31.56 -12.37
N THR A 559 -9.57 31.73 -11.65
CA THR A 559 -9.71 31.41 -10.23
C THR A 559 -10.88 30.46 -9.99
N ARG A 560 -10.69 29.43 -9.16
CA ARG A 560 -11.71 28.39 -8.90
C ARG A 560 -12.72 28.87 -7.85
N ALA A 561 -13.77 29.56 -8.30
CA ALA A 561 -14.81 30.13 -7.45
C ALA A 561 -15.88 29.12 -6.95
N GLN A 562 -15.99 27.92 -7.54
CA GLN A 562 -16.98 26.90 -7.18
C GLN A 562 -16.39 25.48 -7.13
N GLU A 563 -17.12 24.54 -6.52
CA GLU A 563 -16.78 23.10 -6.50
C GLU A 563 -16.85 22.42 -7.87
N ASP A 564 -17.49 23.04 -8.86
CA ASP A 564 -17.67 22.47 -10.20
C ASP A 564 -16.31 22.19 -10.87
N ARG A 565 -16.16 20.94 -11.31
CA ARG A 565 -14.96 20.44 -12.00
C ARG A 565 -15.17 20.25 -13.50
N SER A 566 -16.34 20.58 -14.04
CA SER A 566 -16.63 20.52 -15.47
C SER A 566 -16.09 21.73 -16.24
N ARG A 567 -16.03 22.91 -15.59
CA ARG A 567 -15.60 24.16 -16.25
C ARG A 567 -14.09 24.24 -16.47
N PRO A 568 -13.62 24.87 -17.57
CA PRO A 568 -12.21 25.12 -17.85
C PRO A 568 -11.51 25.94 -16.76
N LEU A 569 -10.19 25.74 -16.60
CA LEU A 569 -9.34 26.52 -15.69
C LEU A 569 -7.99 26.80 -16.37
N VAL A 570 -7.67 28.09 -16.54
CA VAL A 570 -6.47 28.60 -17.23
C VAL A 570 -5.47 29.17 -16.22
N LYS A 571 -4.19 28.88 -16.38
CA LYS A 571 -3.08 29.43 -15.57
C LYS A 571 -1.83 29.64 -16.41
N VAL A 572 -0.89 30.48 -15.95
CA VAL A 572 0.48 30.52 -16.52
C VAL A 572 1.10 29.12 -16.45
N PHE A 573 1.63 28.62 -17.57
CA PHE A 573 2.38 27.38 -17.60
C PHE A 573 3.70 27.54 -16.82
N GLN A 574 3.99 26.59 -15.94
CA GLN A 574 5.24 26.54 -15.18
C GLN A 574 5.84 25.14 -15.34
N HIS A 575 6.95 25.04 -16.08
CA HIS A 575 7.66 23.78 -16.20
C HIS A 575 8.38 23.44 -14.88
N ARG A 576 7.75 22.57 -14.08
CA ARG A 576 8.42 21.93 -12.95
C ARG A 576 9.18 20.70 -13.44
N GLU A 577 10.51 20.81 -13.51
CA GLU A 577 11.38 19.65 -13.39
C GLU A 577 10.99 18.83 -12.15
N SER A 578 10.89 17.51 -12.28
CA SER A 578 10.56 16.58 -11.21
C SER A 578 11.75 16.30 -10.27
N LYS A 579 12.47 17.35 -9.83
CA LYS A 579 13.49 17.30 -8.77
C LYS A 579 12.81 17.04 -7.42
N PHE A 580 12.49 15.77 -7.19
CA PHE A 580 11.53 15.32 -6.19
C PHE A 580 12.10 15.29 -4.75
N GLN A 581 12.32 16.46 -4.15
CA GLN A 581 12.48 16.52 -2.68
C GLN A 581 11.15 16.17 -1.99
N PRO A 582 11.13 15.18 -1.09
CA PRO A 582 9.91 14.76 -0.41
C PRO A 582 9.57 15.72 0.73
N ARG A 583 8.67 16.69 0.47
CA ARG A 583 7.97 17.42 1.54
C ARG A 583 6.54 16.90 1.63
N GLY A 584 6.16 16.41 2.81
CA GLY A 584 4.84 15.84 3.07
C GLY A 584 3.68 16.83 2.87
N GLY A 585 2.46 16.29 2.82
CA GLY A 585 1.23 17.06 2.59
C GLY A 585 0.87 18.03 3.72
N ALA A 586 -0.29 18.69 3.55
CA ALA A 586 -0.73 19.91 4.24
C ALA A 586 0.09 21.16 3.82
N GLY A 587 -0.45 21.93 2.88
CA GLY A 587 0.19 23.11 2.32
C GLY A 587 0.11 24.31 3.26
N ASN A 588 1.25 24.76 3.79
CA ASN A 588 1.32 25.96 4.63
C ASN A 588 1.50 27.22 3.78
N TRP A 589 0.47 27.60 3.02
CA TRP A 589 0.41 28.89 2.34
C TRP A 589 0.24 30.01 3.37
N GLY A 590 1.32 30.75 3.62
CA GLY A 590 1.23 32.01 4.34
C GLY A 590 0.72 33.11 3.43
N SER A 591 -0.34 33.81 3.85
CA SER A 591 -0.68 35.14 3.35
C SER A 591 -1.09 36.04 4.53
N SER A 592 -0.91 37.35 4.36
CA SER A 592 -1.06 38.35 5.42
C SER A 592 -2.33 39.17 5.21
N ARG A 593 -3.18 39.28 6.25
CA ARG A 593 -4.28 40.27 6.42
C ARG A 593 -5.35 40.20 5.29
N GLY A 594 -6.60 39.78 5.53
CA GLY A 594 -7.53 40.26 6.57
C GLY A 594 -8.42 41.37 5.99
N GLY A 595 -9.71 41.52 6.32
CA GLY A 595 -10.60 40.72 7.17
C GLY A 595 -12.01 41.35 7.18
N GLY A 596 -13.04 40.64 7.64
CA GLY A 596 -14.41 41.19 7.71
C GLY A 596 -15.45 40.16 8.16
N ASN A 597 -16.35 40.57 9.06
CA ASN A 597 -17.43 39.72 9.58
C ASN A 597 -18.64 39.67 8.63
N SER A 598 -19.26 38.50 8.49
CA SER A 598 -20.59 38.24 9.09
C SER A 598 -20.95 36.75 9.00
N ALA A 599 -21.81 36.26 9.90
CA ALA A 599 -22.23 34.86 9.91
C ALA A 599 -23.65 34.68 10.48
N ASN A 600 -24.49 33.92 9.76
CA ASN A 600 -25.44 32.95 10.32
C ASN A 600 -26.07 32.10 9.19
N THR A 601 -25.75 30.81 9.07
CA THR A 601 -26.47 29.61 9.60
C THR A 601 -27.65 29.13 8.74
N GLY A 602 -27.56 27.90 8.21
CA GLY A 602 -28.59 27.30 7.35
C GLY A 602 -28.49 25.79 7.08
N SER A 603 -27.99 24.99 8.03
CA SER A 603 -28.11 23.52 8.15
C SER A 603 -28.20 22.64 6.87
N GLY A 604 -27.11 21.94 6.49
CA GLY A 604 -27.22 20.75 5.63
C GLY A 604 -25.94 20.31 4.90
N TYR A 605 -25.12 19.44 5.51
CA TYR A 605 -24.00 18.71 4.87
C TYR A 605 -24.14 17.21 5.19
N ARG A 606 -24.04 16.26 4.25
CA ARG A 606 -22.99 15.94 3.25
C ARG A 606 -21.76 15.26 3.87
N SER A 607 -21.28 14.21 3.20
CA SER A 607 -20.21 13.31 3.63
C SER A 607 -18.84 13.76 3.10
N ALA A 608 -17.79 13.58 3.92
CA ALA A 608 -16.39 13.56 3.51
C ALA A 608 -15.55 12.81 4.55
N GLY A 609 -14.47 12.15 4.11
CA GLY A 609 -13.48 11.55 5.00
C GLY A 609 -12.47 12.56 5.54
N GLY A 610 -11.80 12.23 6.65
CA GLY A 610 -10.74 13.02 7.26
C GLY A 610 -9.83 12.14 8.12
N ALA A 611 -8.56 12.51 8.22
CA ALA A 611 -7.51 11.70 8.86
C ALA A 611 -7.05 12.29 10.21
N SER A 612 -6.08 11.60 10.82
CA SER A 612 -5.31 11.98 12.02
C SER A 612 -5.94 11.65 13.37
N ASP A 613 -5.10 11.13 14.26
CA ASP A 613 -5.20 11.36 15.70
C ASP A 613 -3.78 11.63 16.23
N SER A 614 -3.57 12.85 16.75
CA SER A 614 -2.37 13.24 17.50
C SER A 614 -2.83 14.15 18.63
N GLU A 615 -2.47 13.82 19.88
CA GLU A 615 -3.06 14.48 21.04
C GLU A 615 -2.51 15.89 21.27
N SER A 616 -3.43 16.85 21.47
CA SER A 616 -3.18 18.02 22.32
C SER A 616 -4.48 18.49 23.01
N THR A 617 -4.35 19.29 24.06
CA THR A 617 -5.37 19.41 25.12
C THR A 617 -6.28 20.65 25.01
N ARG A 618 -7.55 20.52 25.42
CA ARG A 618 -8.57 21.61 25.43
C ARG A 618 -8.73 22.32 26.79
N ARG A 619 -9.06 23.61 26.76
CA ARG A 619 -9.74 24.39 27.83
C ARG A 619 -10.29 25.72 27.23
N GLY A 620 -11.50 26.23 27.50
CA GLY A 620 -12.71 25.64 28.08
C GLY A 620 -13.75 26.69 28.62
N GLY A 621 -14.99 26.72 28.08
CA GLY A 621 -16.16 27.48 28.62
C GLY A 621 -16.35 28.94 28.13
N ARG A 622 -17.47 29.66 28.41
CA ARG A 622 -18.81 29.29 28.98
C ARG A 622 -19.85 30.47 28.90
N GLY A 623 -21.14 30.20 28.63
CA GLY A 623 -22.32 31.12 28.80
C GLY A 623 -22.56 32.20 27.70
N GLY A 624 -23.76 32.72 27.38
CA GLY A 624 -25.17 32.42 27.74
C GLY A 624 -25.85 33.46 28.69
N GLY A 625 -27.08 33.99 28.49
CA GLY A 625 -28.10 33.92 27.40
C GLY A 625 -29.54 34.27 27.89
N ARG A 626 -30.39 35.04 27.15
CA ARG A 626 -31.76 35.47 27.59
C ARG A 626 -32.67 36.10 26.47
N GLY A 627 -33.98 35.79 26.45
CA GLY A 627 -35.11 36.56 25.85
C GLY A 627 -35.32 36.53 24.30
N GLY A 628 -36.52 36.75 23.72
CA GLY A 628 -37.90 36.76 24.27
C GLY A 628 -39.00 37.46 23.40
N ARG A 629 -40.23 36.87 23.35
CA ARG A 629 -41.57 37.39 22.90
C ARG A 629 -41.92 37.56 21.37
N GLY A 630 -43.15 37.15 21.01
CA GLY A 630 -43.93 37.52 19.79
C GLY A 630 -43.57 36.76 18.50
N GLY A 631 -44.43 36.49 17.50
CA GLY A 631 -45.87 36.77 17.24
C GLY A 631 -46.12 36.95 15.72
N GLU A 632 -47.26 36.68 15.06
CA GLU A 632 -48.57 36.08 15.40
C GLU A 632 -49.31 35.66 14.07
N ARG A 633 -50.32 34.76 14.11
CA ARG A 633 -51.29 34.38 13.00
C ARG A 633 -50.72 33.54 11.82
N GLY A 634 -51.50 32.68 11.14
CA GLY A 634 -52.78 32.04 11.52
C GLY A 634 -53.68 31.53 10.36
N ARG A 635 -54.20 30.29 10.47
CA ARG A 635 -55.29 29.63 9.67
C ARG A 635 -54.93 29.31 8.20
N GLY A 636 -55.49 28.30 7.51
CA GLY A 636 -56.41 27.16 7.80
C GLY A 636 -56.53 26.31 6.50
N ARG A 637 -57.38 25.30 6.27
CA ARG A 637 -58.19 24.31 7.03
C ARG A 637 -59.20 23.72 5.99
N GLY A 638 -59.22 22.40 5.76
CA GLY A 638 -60.20 21.70 4.88
C GLY A 638 -59.58 21.04 3.64
N ARG A 639 -59.91 19.84 3.10
CA ARG A 639 -60.76 18.66 3.43
C ARG A 639 -61.84 18.34 2.36
N GLY A 640 -61.67 17.22 1.65
CA GLY A 640 -62.64 16.62 0.69
C GLY A 640 -62.31 16.89 -0.79
N GLY A 641 -62.67 16.05 -1.78
CA GLY A 641 -63.19 14.66 -1.69
C GLY A 641 -63.75 14.08 -3.02
N LEU A 642 -63.43 12.81 -3.32
CA LEU A 642 -64.16 11.79 -4.13
C LEU A 642 -64.85 12.14 -5.48
N LYS A 643 -64.24 11.69 -6.59
CA LYS A 643 -64.74 10.72 -7.62
C LYS A 643 -63.61 10.50 -8.65
N GLY A 644 -63.46 9.40 -9.42
CA GLY A 644 -64.39 8.36 -9.89
C GLY A 644 -64.52 8.45 -11.42
N GLU A 645 -64.81 7.43 -12.25
CA GLU A 645 -64.91 5.95 -12.17
C GLU A 645 -64.70 5.44 -13.63
N GLY A 646 -64.09 4.31 -14.05
CA GLY A 646 -63.30 3.20 -13.45
C GLY A 646 -62.94 2.14 -14.55
N GLY A 647 -61.97 1.23 -14.36
CA GLY A 647 -61.57 0.20 -15.37
C GLY A 647 -60.60 -0.88 -14.84
N ALA A 648 -60.60 -2.11 -15.37
CA ALA A 648 -60.11 -3.31 -14.66
C ALA A 648 -59.09 -4.23 -15.40
N SER A 649 -58.25 -4.86 -14.56
CA SER A 649 -57.68 -6.24 -14.53
C SER A 649 -58.22 -7.31 -15.51
N PRO A 650 -57.50 -8.43 -15.79
CA PRO A 650 -56.53 -9.08 -14.88
C PRO A 650 -55.21 -9.63 -15.47
N ALA A 651 -54.35 -10.11 -14.57
CA ALA A 651 -53.18 -10.94 -14.86
C ALA A 651 -53.45 -12.43 -14.53
N PRO A 652 -52.76 -13.39 -15.18
CA PRO A 652 -52.84 -14.82 -14.84
C PRO A 652 -51.95 -15.20 -13.65
N GLY A 653 -52.36 -16.26 -12.92
CA GLY A 653 -51.62 -16.82 -11.78
C GLY A 653 -50.67 -17.98 -12.14
N PRO A 654 -50.01 -18.60 -11.15
CA PRO A 654 -48.97 -19.62 -11.35
C PRO A 654 -49.54 -21.03 -11.58
N ALA A 655 -48.71 -21.93 -12.13
CA ALA A 655 -49.00 -23.35 -12.31
C ALA A 655 -47.84 -24.24 -11.78
N THR A 656 -48.19 -25.37 -11.17
CA THR A 656 -47.31 -26.41 -10.60
C THR A 656 -48.10 -27.74 -10.55
N PRO A 657 -47.48 -28.93 -10.40
CA PRO A 657 -46.90 -29.68 -11.51
C PRO A 657 -47.53 -31.08 -11.74
N ALA A 658 -47.26 -31.65 -12.92
CA ALA A 658 -47.30 -33.07 -13.26
C ALA A 658 -46.46 -33.26 -14.55
N GLU A 659 -45.87 -34.41 -14.88
CA GLU A 659 -45.89 -35.74 -14.23
C GLU A 659 -44.45 -36.34 -14.26
#